data_AF-K0TCE1-F1
#
_entry.id   AF-K0TCE1-F1
#
_cell.length_a   1.000
_cell.length_b   1.000
_cell.length_c   1.000
_cell.angle_alpha   90.00
_cell.angle_beta   90.00
_cell.angle_gamma   90.00
#
_symmetry.space_group_name_H-M   'P 1'
#
loop_
_entity.id
_entity.type
_entity.pdbx_description
1 polymer ?
#
loop_
_entity_poly.entity_id
_entity_poly.type
_entity_poly.pdbx_seq_one_letter_code
_entity_poly.pdbx_strand_id
1 'polypeptide(L)'
;MDGTQTEDRPRDMTSSLTRTLLCLASVAAVSRLLHVKTPYTSVDAGRRNLRSLESLGSFSFSDPKTTVVKSTPHDDPAAVGRGDSDDVILLDNGHDEMIDNEFRDEDQVVTEQSAEDGTQNDPAVGRRGENPLPPYLAAAEDKGRQDGQQEADDQQNSLPLEFVDIPKTGGSSVEFTAARDAQIAWGVCKFDHSIPLCYGLTSQPVDGKAWKCKHKTTPWHCPPSQFQMNMNLYEGSDTFAVVSNPYDRIVRQYYWANTQEKRLPPEKLNDPDYMNDWIQKHLTSYSRRGDCLGGHCIPMHIYTHLDGDQVVTHILHYETLAFDFEQLMKHYNIPLEQLDNHDLVVDGQLGSNVLNADTVKIVNEWAGPDFDLFGYEMVNPDDLSELSQALEEEAKQQQVMEENSLQFQQMMEGAALQETTQELAAAEETPQLGLTESGAIYDESCPLLPIQFFVGLQTGSNQMSIEARTLPTIAEAIESGQLSNRKILLVGDSVMGQVYTSLSCLALAAGQWTDPTDKAFWSNGHVDARVKRVKLKGNTDLMLSSWAGEMLQYGWTNANINKDLHAAFKSQSSNDYDWIKSCEMNVHMLFQMPSLTDPDEVETMVLTNRDTVYIHGTVHPGHRLENLERVSQLFQCMASSDDPSKWPRFVYVASMQQHFDPDEGGAWSEEWRDATECASSVNPTLWDYYKEETQLFAGYVPMIGRDLGMEDMGDFHLGRMNLQGKAGSLDCTHWSLPGVPDLIAKEMLLNARGIVSEQ
;
A
#
# COMPACT_ATOMS: atom_id res chain seq x y z
N MET A 1 -28.67 31.73 -54.08
CA MET A 1 -29.84 32.29 -54.79
C MET A 1 -31.06 31.84 -54.04
N ASP A 2 -31.83 32.81 -53.54
CA ASP A 2 -33.26 32.86 -53.14
C ASP A 2 -33.90 31.60 -52.53
N GLY A 3 -34.57 31.62 -51.36
CA GLY A 3 -34.89 32.71 -50.42
C GLY A 3 -36.35 33.20 -50.50
N THR A 4 -37.19 32.81 -49.52
CA THR A 4 -38.51 33.35 -49.05
C THR A 4 -39.09 32.28 -48.07
N GLN A 5 -39.50 32.46 -46.80
CA GLN A 5 -40.32 33.50 -46.09
C GLN A 5 -41.76 33.63 -46.66
N THR A 6 -42.86 33.71 -45.89
CA THR A 6 -43.07 33.99 -44.44
C THR A 6 -44.51 33.57 -43.97
N GLU A 7 -44.77 33.63 -42.64
CA GLU A 7 -46.08 33.94 -41.97
C GLU A 7 -47.25 32.90 -42.02
N ASP A 8 -48.16 32.79 -41.03
CA ASP A 8 -48.40 33.54 -39.77
C ASP A 8 -49.09 32.70 -38.63
N ARG A 9 -49.25 33.31 -37.43
CA ARG A 9 -49.74 32.77 -36.12
C ARG A 9 -51.31 32.72 -35.99
N PRO A 10 -51.98 32.67 -34.79
CA PRO A 10 -51.63 32.22 -33.41
C PRO A 10 -52.71 31.34 -32.69
N ARG A 11 -52.42 30.78 -31.49
CA ARG A 11 -53.13 31.05 -30.19
C ARG A 11 -52.74 30.13 -29.02
N ASP A 12 -52.57 30.74 -27.85
CA ASP A 12 -52.51 30.10 -26.52
C ASP A 12 -53.84 29.47 -26.07
N MET A 13 -53.78 28.49 -25.14
CA MET A 13 -54.24 28.69 -23.74
C MET A 13 -54.11 27.42 -22.85
N THR A 14 -53.39 27.61 -21.72
CA THR A 14 -53.65 27.09 -20.36
C THR A 14 -53.93 25.60 -20.06
N SER A 15 -53.02 25.02 -19.27
CA SER A 15 -53.21 24.16 -18.07
C SER A 15 -54.56 23.49 -17.77
N SER A 16 -54.54 22.23 -17.30
CA SER A 16 -54.90 21.89 -15.90
C SER A 16 -54.70 20.40 -15.56
N LEU A 17 -54.52 20.15 -14.26
CA LEU A 17 -54.39 18.90 -13.52
C LEU A 17 -55.41 17.81 -13.91
N THR A 18 -54.95 16.55 -14.02
CA THR A 18 -55.40 15.42 -13.14
C THR A 18 -54.74 14.09 -13.55
N ARG A 19 -53.95 13.49 -12.63
CA ARG A 19 -53.66 12.02 -12.61
C ARG A 19 -53.02 11.57 -11.29
N THR A 20 -53.82 11.65 -10.23
CA THR A 20 -53.61 10.92 -8.97
C THR A 20 -54.77 9.94 -8.82
N LEU A 21 -54.55 8.80 -8.13
CA LEU A 21 -55.48 7.67 -7.90
C LEU A 21 -55.59 6.63 -9.03
N LEU A 22 -54.74 5.58 -8.95
CA LEU A 22 -55.11 4.18 -9.22
C LEU A 22 -53.96 3.20 -8.88
N CYS A 23 -53.66 3.04 -7.57
CA CYS A 23 -52.75 2.01 -7.05
C CYS A 23 -53.31 1.38 -5.76
N LEU A 24 -54.36 0.55 -5.88
CA LEU A 24 -54.84 -0.36 -4.83
C LEU A 24 -55.51 -1.60 -5.45
N ALA A 25 -54.68 -2.55 -5.89
CA ALA A 25 -54.95 -3.98 -6.17
C ALA A 25 -53.70 -4.52 -6.90
N SER A 26 -53.00 -5.58 -6.49
CA SER A 26 -53.53 -6.82 -5.92
C SER A 26 -52.52 -7.49 -4.98
N VAL A 27 -52.90 -7.71 -3.73
CA VAL A 27 -52.25 -8.68 -2.84
C VAL A 27 -52.94 -10.03 -3.03
N ALA A 28 -52.38 -10.90 -3.86
CA ALA A 28 -52.54 -12.37 -3.82
C ALA A 28 -51.80 -13.03 -4.99
N ALA A 29 -50.80 -13.87 -4.66
CA ALA A 29 -50.21 -14.97 -5.45
C ALA A 29 -48.71 -14.88 -5.80
N VAL A 30 -47.82 -15.06 -4.81
CA VAL A 30 -46.72 -16.05 -4.92
C VAL A 30 -46.54 -16.74 -3.56
N SER A 31 -47.15 -17.90 -3.39
CA SER A 31 -46.85 -18.82 -2.29
C SER A 31 -46.77 -20.22 -2.89
N ARG A 32 -45.61 -20.52 -3.49
CA ARG A 32 -45.17 -21.82 -4.05
C ARG A 32 -43.81 -21.63 -4.75
N LEU A 33 -42.71 -21.88 -4.03
CA LEU A 33 -41.44 -22.40 -4.54
C LEU A 33 -40.43 -22.62 -3.39
N LEU A 34 -40.83 -23.40 -2.39
CA LEU A 34 -39.90 -23.98 -1.41
C LEU A 34 -39.47 -25.37 -1.91
N HIS A 35 -38.31 -25.45 -2.56
CA HIS A 35 -37.59 -26.69 -2.87
C HIS A 35 -36.07 -26.42 -2.80
N VAL A 36 -35.56 -26.29 -1.58
CA VAL A 36 -34.11 -26.31 -1.32
C VAL A 36 -33.61 -27.72 -1.58
N LYS A 37 -32.71 -27.88 -2.54
CA LYS A 37 -31.92 -29.11 -2.71
C LYS A 37 -30.65 -28.98 -1.88
N THR A 38 -30.43 -29.91 -0.95
CA THR A 38 -29.06 -30.26 -0.57
C THR A 38 -28.41 -31.05 -1.71
N PRO A 39 -27.12 -30.82 -2.00
CA PRO A 39 -26.16 -31.92 -1.79
C PRO A 39 -24.73 -31.48 -1.42
N TYR A 40 -24.19 -32.01 -0.32
CA TYR A 40 -22.74 -32.17 -0.14
C TYR A 40 -22.41 -33.65 0.01
N THR A 41 -22.14 -34.29 -1.13
CA THR A 41 -21.39 -35.55 -1.22
C THR A 41 -20.71 -35.59 -2.59
N SER A 42 -19.50 -35.05 -2.68
CA SER A 42 -18.63 -35.21 -3.85
C SER A 42 -17.64 -36.35 -3.59
N VAL A 43 -18.03 -37.56 -3.98
CA VAL A 43 -17.13 -38.72 -4.12
C VAL A 43 -17.37 -39.31 -5.50
N ASP A 44 -16.82 -38.66 -6.54
CA ASP A 44 -16.42 -39.24 -7.83
C ASP A 44 -16.20 -38.11 -8.87
N ALA A 45 -15.00 -37.54 -8.88
CA ALA A 45 -14.49 -36.71 -9.98
C ALA A 45 -13.10 -37.16 -10.49
N GLY A 46 -12.74 -38.42 -10.23
CA GLY A 46 -11.52 -39.02 -10.77
C GLY A 46 -11.67 -39.46 -12.23
N ARG A 47 -10.63 -39.17 -13.04
CA ARG A 47 -10.39 -39.59 -14.45
C ARG A 47 -11.08 -38.78 -15.55
N ARG A 48 -10.32 -37.80 -16.07
CA ARG A 48 -10.03 -37.71 -17.51
C ARG A 48 -8.75 -36.90 -17.79
N ASN A 49 -8.03 -37.28 -18.85
CA ASN A 49 -6.91 -36.57 -19.49
C ASN A 49 -5.55 -36.46 -18.75
N LEU A 50 -4.79 -37.56 -18.77
CA LEU A 50 -3.31 -37.52 -18.80
C LEU A 50 -2.79 -38.46 -19.90
N ARG A 51 -2.59 -37.93 -21.12
CA ARG A 51 -1.83 -38.57 -22.23
C ARG A 51 -1.34 -37.53 -23.26
N SER A 52 -0.32 -36.75 -22.91
CA SER A 52 0.78 -36.35 -23.81
C SER A 52 1.63 -35.27 -23.15
N LEU A 53 2.84 -35.61 -22.69
CA LEU A 53 3.99 -34.70 -22.54
C LEU A 53 5.26 -35.50 -22.19
N GLU A 54 5.53 -36.57 -22.94
CA GLU A 54 6.83 -37.26 -22.92
C GLU A 54 7.74 -36.72 -24.04
N SER A 55 8.22 -35.48 -23.91
CA SER A 55 9.42 -35.02 -24.60
C SER A 55 9.88 -33.66 -24.09
N LEU A 56 11.01 -33.66 -23.37
CA LEU A 56 11.92 -32.57 -22.96
C LEU A 56 12.56 -33.11 -21.67
N GLY A 57 13.85 -33.30 -21.50
CA GLY A 57 15.01 -32.82 -22.25
C GLY A 57 16.14 -32.80 -21.22
N SER A 58 16.83 -33.94 -21.06
CA SER A 58 17.74 -34.16 -19.93
C SER A 58 18.96 -33.24 -19.98
N PHE A 59 19.01 -32.23 -19.12
CA PHE A 59 20.21 -31.45 -18.87
C PHE A 59 21.00 -32.07 -17.71
N SER A 60 22.20 -32.55 -18.04
CA SER A 60 23.19 -33.01 -17.07
C SER A 60 24.18 -31.88 -16.81
N PHE A 61 24.30 -31.45 -15.55
CA PHE A 61 25.37 -30.57 -15.10
C PHE A 61 26.38 -31.34 -14.26
N SER A 62 27.66 -31.02 -14.48
CA SER A 62 28.82 -31.74 -13.96
C SER A 62 29.37 -31.12 -12.67
N ASP A 63 29.84 -31.97 -11.76
CA ASP A 63 30.54 -31.63 -10.51
C ASP A 63 31.59 -30.50 -10.61
N PRO A 64 31.67 -29.66 -9.57
CA PRO A 64 32.92 -29.02 -9.17
C PRO A 64 33.34 -29.38 -7.72
N LYS A 65 34.19 -30.40 -7.62
CA LYS A 65 35.35 -30.53 -6.70
C LYS A 65 35.30 -29.79 -5.34
N THR A 66 35.17 -30.59 -4.28
CA THR A 66 35.47 -30.23 -2.90
C THR A 66 36.87 -29.64 -2.71
N THR A 67 36.97 -28.55 -1.93
CA THR A 67 38.24 -28.00 -1.44
C THR A 67 38.25 -27.99 0.09
N VAL A 68 39.26 -28.62 0.68
CA VAL A 68 39.41 -28.78 2.14
C VAL A 68 40.10 -27.55 2.73
N VAL A 69 39.50 -26.93 3.75
CA VAL A 69 40.17 -25.93 4.61
C VAL A 69 40.16 -26.43 6.07
N LYS A 70 41.29 -26.21 6.75
CA LYS A 70 41.59 -26.78 8.08
C LYS A 70 41.10 -25.87 9.21
N SER A 71 40.74 -26.49 10.34
CA SER A 71 40.36 -25.84 11.60
C SER A 71 41.56 -25.56 12.52
N THR A 72 41.27 -24.96 13.71
CA THR A 72 42.07 -24.79 14.96
C THR A 72 42.57 -23.37 15.27
N PRO A 73 42.78 -23.01 16.57
CA PRO A 73 41.78 -23.03 17.65
C PRO A 73 41.81 -21.75 18.55
N HIS A 74 40.89 -21.68 19.53
CA HIS A 74 40.89 -20.92 20.81
C HIS A 74 41.79 -19.67 21.01
N ASP A 75 41.20 -18.59 21.56
CA ASP A 75 41.38 -18.26 23.00
C ASP A 75 40.39 -17.17 23.48
N ASP A 76 39.96 -17.31 24.73
CA ASP A 76 39.20 -16.37 25.58
C ASP A 76 39.98 -16.34 26.91
N PRO A 77 40.24 -15.21 27.60
CA PRO A 77 39.21 -14.69 28.54
C PRO A 77 39.28 -13.20 28.95
N ALA A 78 38.24 -12.80 29.71
CA ALA A 78 38.30 -12.11 31.01
C ALA A 78 37.71 -10.68 31.14
N ALA A 79 37.01 -10.47 32.26
CA ALA A 79 36.21 -9.29 32.59
C ALA A 79 36.87 -8.32 33.60
N VAL A 80 36.59 -7.00 33.45
CA VAL A 80 36.54 -5.92 34.48
C VAL A 80 35.66 -4.77 33.92
N GLY A 81 34.80 -4.03 34.65
CA GLY A 81 34.28 -4.23 36.02
C GLY A 81 34.02 -2.94 36.82
N ARG A 82 32.73 -2.65 37.15
CA ARG A 82 32.17 -1.59 38.04
C ARG A 82 31.96 -0.17 37.50
N GLY A 83 30.87 0.47 37.96
CA GLY A 83 30.64 1.91 37.86
C GLY A 83 29.21 2.33 38.25
N ASP A 84 28.83 2.25 39.53
CA ASP A 84 27.55 2.78 40.03
C ASP A 84 27.59 4.32 40.13
N SER A 85 26.48 4.98 39.79
CA SER A 85 26.04 6.22 40.46
C SER A 85 24.57 6.51 40.14
N ASP A 86 23.72 6.50 41.16
CA ASP A 86 22.36 7.01 41.11
C ASP A 86 22.34 8.52 40.82
N ASP A 87 21.28 9.00 40.15
CA ASP A 87 20.72 10.31 40.49
C ASP A 87 19.21 10.35 40.20
N VAL A 88 18.45 10.89 41.15
CA VAL A 88 16.98 10.89 41.18
C VAL A 88 16.47 12.30 40.96
N ILE A 89 15.67 12.52 39.91
CA ILE A 89 14.83 13.73 39.80
C ILE A 89 13.39 13.33 39.44
N LEU A 90 12.46 13.88 40.22
CA LEU A 90 11.01 13.74 40.08
C LEU A 90 10.51 14.58 38.90
N LEU A 91 9.57 14.05 38.11
CA LEU A 91 8.75 14.87 37.21
C LEU A 91 7.33 14.99 37.79
N ASP A 92 6.89 16.23 37.91
CA ASP A 92 5.54 16.63 38.31
C ASP A 92 4.64 16.78 37.07
N ASN A 93 3.33 16.69 37.24
CA ASN A 93 2.37 16.63 36.14
C ASN A 93 1.84 18.01 35.71
N GLY A 94 1.84 18.25 34.40
CA GLY A 94 0.76 18.90 33.66
C GLY A 94 0.45 20.39 33.90
N HIS A 95 0.56 21.17 32.82
CA HIS A 95 -0.62 21.88 32.28
C HIS A 95 -0.39 22.40 30.86
N ASP A 96 -1.46 22.41 30.05
CA ASP A 96 -1.51 23.00 28.71
C ASP A 96 -1.35 24.53 28.76
N GLU A 97 -0.52 25.11 27.89
CA GLU A 97 -0.81 26.38 27.20
C GLU A 97 -0.21 26.36 25.79
N MET A 98 -0.98 26.80 24.79
CA MET A 98 -0.49 27.04 23.43
C MET A 98 0.37 28.31 23.44
N ILE A 99 1.60 28.25 22.90
CA ILE A 99 2.46 29.43 22.78
C ILE A 99 2.90 29.61 21.33
N ASP A 100 2.54 30.76 20.77
CA ASP A 100 3.07 31.28 19.52
C ASP A 100 4.59 31.50 19.61
N ASN A 101 5.35 30.89 18.71
CA ASN A 101 6.77 31.20 18.57
C ASN A 101 6.97 32.41 17.63
N GLU A 102 6.82 33.60 18.19
CA GLU A 102 7.46 34.81 17.65
C GLU A 102 8.99 34.62 17.67
N PHE A 103 9.61 34.48 16.50
CA PHE A 103 11.07 34.59 16.40
C PHE A 103 11.48 36.05 16.22
N ARG A 104 12.25 36.54 17.20
CA ARG A 104 12.79 37.90 17.24
C ARG A 104 13.76 38.17 16.09
N ASP A 105 13.65 39.38 15.54
CA ASP A 105 14.73 40.02 14.78
C ASP A 105 15.95 40.28 15.67
N GLU A 106 17.14 40.06 15.13
CA GLU A 106 18.34 40.81 15.52
C GLU A 106 19.01 41.40 14.28
N ASP A 107 18.78 42.70 14.07
CA ASP A 107 19.58 43.52 13.17
C ASP A 107 21.05 43.53 13.61
N GLN A 108 21.97 43.13 12.73
CA GLN A 108 23.34 43.66 12.75
C GLN A 108 23.77 44.18 11.39
N VAL A 109 23.63 45.50 11.26
CA VAL A 109 24.34 46.32 10.28
C VAL A 109 25.85 46.14 10.47
N VAL A 110 26.55 45.64 9.45
CA VAL A 110 28.00 45.80 9.33
C VAL A 110 28.31 46.52 8.02
N THR A 111 28.97 47.67 8.16
CA THR A 111 29.31 48.61 7.10
C THR A 111 30.38 48.09 6.15
N GLU A 112 30.29 48.54 4.90
CA GLU A 112 31.33 48.40 3.87
C GLU A 112 32.72 48.85 4.34
N GLN A 113 33.77 48.14 3.92
CA GLN A 113 35.07 48.76 3.68
C GLN A 113 35.80 48.08 2.51
N SER A 114 36.06 48.88 1.49
CA SER A 114 36.80 48.54 0.28
C SER A 114 38.33 48.54 0.51
N ALA A 115 39.04 47.58 -0.08
CA ALA A 115 40.47 47.72 -0.37
C ALA A 115 40.86 46.89 -1.60
N GLU A 116 41.37 47.57 -2.62
CA GLU A 116 42.15 46.98 -3.70
C GLU A 116 43.57 46.68 -3.18
N ASP A 117 44.16 45.54 -3.52
CA ASP A 117 45.43 45.48 -4.26
C ASP A 117 45.68 44.05 -4.77
N GLY A 118 46.44 43.91 -5.86
CA GLY A 118 46.66 42.63 -6.53
C GLY A 118 47.96 41.92 -6.11
N THR A 119 48.12 40.67 -6.56
CA THR A 119 49.46 40.18 -6.96
C THR A 119 49.35 38.96 -7.88
N GLN A 120 50.28 38.90 -8.84
CA GLN A 120 50.43 37.81 -9.79
C GLN A 120 50.99 36.55 -9.08
N ASN A 121 50.62 35.36 -9.54
CA ASN A 121 51.56 34.25 -9.81
C ASN A 121 50.85 33.09 -10.53
N ASP A 122 51.57 32.46 -11.45
CA ASP A 122 51.13 31.40 -12.37
C ASP A 122 52.32 30.42 -12.57
N PRO A 123 52.14 29.18 -13.05
CA PRO A 123 51.48 28.08 -12.36
C PRO A 123 52.45 26.93 -12.01
N ALA A 124 52.06 26.07 -11.05
CA ALA A 124 52.77 24.83 -10.74
C ALA A 124 52.00 23.60 -11.27
N VAL A 125 52.54 22.97 -12.32
CA VAL A 125 51.97 21.77 -12.97
C VAL A 125 51.99 20.57 -12.02
N GLY A 126 50.81 20.11 -11.60
CA GLY A 126 50.62 18.88 -10.83
C GLY A 126 49.76 17.87 -11.57
N ARG A 127 50.39 16.89 -12.23
CA ARG A 127 49.67 15.76 -12.85
C ARG A 127 48.98 14.92 -11.75
N ARG A 128 47.65 14.85 -11.77
CA ARG A 128 46.89 13.75 -11.14
C ARG A 128 46.32 12.86 -12.23
N GLY A 129 46.22 11.56 -11.93
CA GLY A 129 45.80 10.55 -12.90
C GLY A 129 44.34 10.70 -13.29
N GLU A 130 44.08 10.43 -14.56
CA GLU A 130 42.73 10.25 -15.10
C GLU A 130 42.13 8.99 -14.49
N ASN A 131 41.02 9.12 -13.77
CA ASN A 131 40.14 7.99 -13.51
C ASN A 131 39.30 7.75 -14.78
N PRO A 132 39.13 6.50 -15.24
CA PRO A 132 38.31 6.23 -16.42
C PRO A 132 36.83 6.55 -16.16
N LEU A 133 36.17 7.09 -17.19
CA LEU A 133 34.73 7.33 -17.22
C LEU A 133 33.93 6.01 -17.16
N PRO A 134 32.67 6.03 -16.67
CA PRO A 134 31.82 4.84 -16.62
C PRO A 134 31.45 4.31 -18.02
N PRO A 135 31.06 3.02 -18.16
CA PRO A 135 31.27 2.27 -19.41
C PRO A 135 30.29 2.51 -20.57
N TYR A 136 29.35 3.46 -20.48
CA TYR A 136 28.22 3.55 -21.41
C TYR A 136 28.50 4.23 -22.77
N LEU A 137 29.77 4.52 -23.09
CA LEU A 137 30.18 5.17 -24.35
C LEU A 137 31.23 4.37 -25.15
N ALA A 138 31.41 3.08 -24.86
CA ALA A 138 32.48 2.25 -25.46
C ALA A 138 31.97 0.94 -26.10
N ALA A 139 31.08 1.05 -27.10
CA ALA A 139 30.62 -0.12 -27.88
C ALA A 139 30.25 0.21 -29.34
N ALA A 140 31.24 0.47 -30.20
CA ALA A 140 31.03 0.56 -31.66
C ALA A 140 32.31 0.24 -32.49
N GLU A 141 32.91 -0.93 -32.28
CA GLU A 141 33.85 -1.52 -33.25
C GLU A 141 33.37 -2.92 -33.67
N ASP A 142 32.98 -3.10 -34.94
CA ASP A 142 33.71 -3.92 -35.92
C ASP A 142 32.89 -4.18 -37.22
N LYS A 143 33.60 -4.39 -38.33
CA LYS A 143 33.16 -4.89 -39.67
C LYS A 143 32.17 -4.03 -40.46
N GLY A 144 32.72 -3.10 -41.23
CA GLY A 144 31.96 -2.38 -42.26
C GLY A 144 31.51 -3.25 -43.44
N ARG A 145 30.45 -2.79 -44.10
CA ARG A 145 30.13 -3.09 -45.50
C ARG A 145 29.58 -1.82 -46.15
N GLN A 146 30.06 -1.51 -47.34
CA GLN A 146 29.68 -0.30 -48.08
C GLN A 146 28.23 -0.42 -48.57
N ASP A 147 27.40 0.56 -48.24
CA ASP A 147 26.32 1.18 -49.06
C ASP A 147 25.41 2.01 -48.13
N GLY A 148 25.76 3.28 -47.90
CA GLY A 148 25.02 4.17 -47.00
C GLY A 148 25.72 5.51 -46.84
N GLN A 149 25.30 6.51 -47.61
CA GLN A 149 25.92 7.85 -47.61
C GLN A 149 24.88 8.96 -47.43
N GLN A 150 23.81 8.68 -46.68
CA GLN A 150 22.68 9.59 -46.49
C GLN A 150 22.02 9.52 -45.09
N GLU A 151 22.60 8.78 -44.14
CA GLU A 151 22.15 8.71 -42.72
C GLU A 151 23.22 9.25 -41.73
N ALA A 152 24.32 9.81 -42.24
CA ALA A 152 25.47 10.23 -41.43
C ALA A 152 25.45 11.70 -40.96
N ASP A 153 24.47 12.50 -41.40
CA ASP A 153 24.31 13.91 -40.99
C ASP A 153 23.27 14.10 -39.85
N ASP A 154 22.45 13.08 -39.54
CA ASP A 154 21.40 13.15 -38.49
C ASP A 154 21.87 12.70 -37.09
N GLN A 155 23.11 12.21 -36.94
CA GLN A 155 23.80 12.21 -35.64
C GLN A 155 24.36 13.61 -35.33
N GLN A 156 23.48 14.60 -35.39
CA GLN A 156 23.72 15.93 -34.85
C GLN A 156 23.95 15.76 -33.34
N ASN A 157 25.08 16.23 -32.82
CA ASN A 157 25.42 16.14 -31.40
C ASN A 157 24.36 16.88 -30.55
N SER A 158 23.30 16.18 -30.14
CA SER A 158 22.37 16.68 -29.15
C SER A 158 23.14 16.93 -27.86
N LEU A 159 22.91 18.10 -27.26
CA LEU A 159 23.44 18.38 -25.94
C LEU A 159 22.81 17.40 -24.94
N PRO A 160 23.47 17.12 -23.80
CA PRO A 160 22.84 16.41 -22.69
C PRO A 160 21.50 17.08 -22.35
N LEU A 161 20.46 16.29 -22.12
CA LEU A 161 19.16 16.80 -21.69
C LEU A 161 19.10 16.78 -20.15
N GLU A 162 18.67 17.88 -19.56
CA GLU A 162 18.57 18.08 -18.11
C GLU A 162 17.18 18.55 -17.68
N PHE A 163 16.69 18.03 -16.56
CA PHE A 163 15.38 18.39 -16.02
C PHE A 163 15.47 19.53 -15.00
N VAL A 164 14.67 20.58 -15.20
CA VAL A 164 14.46 21.68 -14.25
C VAL A 164 13.16 21.40 -13.48
N ASP A 165 13.30 20.82 -12.29
CA ASP A 165 12.16 20.36 -11.49
C ASP A 165 11.41 21.54 -10.81
N ILE A 166 10.17 21.77 -11.27
CA ILE A 166 9.26 22.76 -10.72
C ILE A 166 8.33 22.05 -9.70
N PRO A 167 8.30 22.49 -8.42
CA PRO A 167 7.45 21.87 -7.43
C PRO A 167 5.98 21.73 -7.86
N LYS A 168 5.48 20.50 -7.79
CA LYS A 168 4.10 20.06 -8.05
C LYS A 168 3.65 20.04 -9.51
N THR A 169 4.60 19.86 -10.43
CA THR A 169 4.34 19.62 -11.87
C THR A 169 4.76 18.23 -12.34
N GLY A 170 4.74 17.22 -11.46
CA GLY A 170 5.04 15.82 -11.83
C GLY A 170 6.52 15.42 -11.77
N GLY A 171 7.37 16.25 -11.16
CA GLY A 171 8.82 16.03 -11.09
C GLY A 171 9.24 14.63 -10.64
N SER A 172 8.65 14.10 -9.56
CA SER A 172 9.01 12.77 -9.06
C SER A 172 8.73 11.61 -10.03
N SER A 173 7.72 11.72 -10.91
CA SER A 173 7.53 10.76 -12.00
C SER A 173 8.69 10.83 -12.98
N VAL A 174 9.02 12.04 -13.45
CA VAL A 174 10.12 12.27 -14.40
C VAL A 174 11.46 11.80 -13.82
N GLU A 175 11.77 12.15 -12.57
CA GLU A 175 13.00 11.79 -11.88
C GLU A 175 13.14 10.28 -11.68
N PHE A 176 12.10 9.61 -11.19
CA PHE A 176 12.18 8.20 -10.81
C PHE A 176 12.07 7.26 -12.00
N THR A 177 11.23 7.56 -13.00
CA THR A 177 11.22 6.82 -14.27
C THR A 177 12.59 6.95 -14.96
N ALA A 178 13.18 8.15 -15.04
CA ALA A 178 14.50 8.35 -15.66
C ALA A 178 15.64 7.64 -14.89
N ALA A 179 15.61 7.68 -13.57
CA ALA A 179 16.58 7.00 -12.72
C ALA A 179 16.47 5.46 -12.83
N ARG A 180 15.25 4.93 -12.87
CA ARG A 180 14.98 3.49 -12.98
C ARG A 180 15.34 2.95 -14.36
N ASP A 181 14.73 3.49 -15.41
CA ASP A 181 14.66 2.83 -16.71
C ASP A 181 15.78 3.25 -17.66
N ALA A 182 16.24 4.51 -17.57
CA ALA A 182 17.35 5.02 -18.37
C ALA A 182 18.67 5.19 -17.58
N GLN A 183 18.66 4.98 -16.26
CA GLN A 183 19.81 5.21 -15.37
C GLN A 183 20.33 6.66 -15.42
N ILE A 184 19.42 7.63 -15.59
CA ILE A 184 19.73 9.07 -15.68
C ILE A 184 19.43 9.75 -14.33
N ALA A 185 20.43 10.47 -13.79
CA ALA A 185 20.27 11.26 -12.57
C ALA A 185 19.75 12.68 -12.87
N TRP A 186 18.42 12.83 -12.90
CA TRP A 186 17.74 14.13 -12.93
C TRP A 186 17.22 14.55 -11.56
N GLY A 187 16.95 15.85 -11.41
CA GLY A 187 16.29 16.44 -10.24
C GLY A 187 16.87 15.94 -8.92
N VAL A 188 16.03 15.46 -7.99
CA VAL A 188 16.44 14.94 -6.67
C VAL A 188 17.54 13.88 -6.75
N CYS A 189 17.51 12.97 -7.73
CA CYS A 189 18.54 11.94 -7.88
C CYS A 189 19.93 12.49 -8.23
N LYS A 190 20.02 13.74 -8.70
CA LYS A 190 21.28 14.44 -8.96
C LYS A 190 21.93 15.03 -7.70
N PHE A 191 21.18 15.16 -6.60
CA PHE A 191 21.65 15.82 -5.37
C PHE A 191 21.54 14.97 -4.10
N ASP A 192 20.57 14.05 -4.01
CA ASP A 192 20.33 13.22 -2.82
C ASP A 192 20.54 11.73 -3.11
N HIS A 193 21.73 11.24 -2.76
CA HIS A 193 22.12 9.85 -2.95
C HIS A 193 21.65 8.94 -1.79
N SER A 194 20.88 9.45 -0.83
CA SER A 194 20.29 8.65 0.24
C SER A 194 19.02 7.90 -0.21
N ILE A 195 18.41 8.35 -1.32
CA ILE A 195 17.32 7.67 -1.99
C ILE A 195 17.89 6.42 -2.70
N PRO A 196 17.45 5.18 -2.35
CA PRO A 196 18.04 3.95 -2.89
C PRO A 196 17.99 3.85 -4.42
N LEU A 197 16.93 4.36 -5.05
CA LEU A 197 16.77 4.37 -6.51
C LEU A 197 17.82 5.24 -7.22
N CYS A 198 18.33 6.26 -6.55
CA CYS A 198 19.32 7.19 -7.10
C CYS A 198 20.78 6.71 -6.88
N TYR A 199 20.98 5.60 -6.18
CA TYR A 199 22.30 5.18 -5.71
C TYR A 199 23.23 4.76 -6.88
N GLY A 200 24.33 5.50 -7.05
CA GLY A 200 25.36 5.20 -8.05
C GLY A 200 25.15 5.85 -9.43
N LEU A 201 24.05 6.58 -9.64
CA LEU A 201 23.77 7.25 -10.92
C LEU A 201 24.64 8.51 -11.17
N THR A 202 25.22 9.09 -10.11
CA THR A 202 26.06 10.30 -10.17
C THR A 202 27.54 9.99 -9.93
N SER A 203 28.44 10.56 -10.72
CA SER A 203 29.89 10.28 -10.66
C SER A 203 30.70 11.19 -9.73
N GLN A 204 30.10 12.23 -9.13
CA GLN A 204 30.74 13.14 -8.17
C GLN A 204 29.71 13.60 -7.11
N PRO A 205 30.01 13.51 -5.80
CA PRO A 205 29.22 14.21 -4.79
C PRO A 205 29.43 15.71 -4.96
N VAL A 206 28.37 16.42 -5.32
CA VAL A 206 28.43 17.84 -5.65
C VAL A 206 28.52 18.68 -4.36
N ASP A 207 29.46 19.63 -4.26
CA ASP A 207 29.66 20.42 -3.02
C ASP A 207 28.39 21.20 -2.65
N GLY A 208 27.71 20.79 -1.58
CA GLY A 208 26.44 21.37 -1.15
C GLY A 208 26.47 22.88 -0.87
N LYS A 209 27.64 23.51 -0.74
CA LYS A 209 27.75 24.97 -0.67
C LYS A 209 27.57 25.66 -2.02
N ALA A 210 27.98 25.01 -3.11
CA ALA A 210 27.87 25.55 -4.47
C ALA A 210 26.40 25.67 -4.92
N TRP A 211 25.56 24.74 -4.46
CA TRP A 211 24.17 24.58 -4.91
C TRP A 211 23.15 25.22 -3.98
N LYS A 212 23.61 26.09 -3.06
CA LYS A 212 22.72 26.83 -2.20
C LYS A 212 21.90 27.82 -3.05
N CYS A 213 20.58 27.67 -3.01
CA CYS A 213 19.68 28.61 -3.66
C CYS A 213 19.64 29.94 -2.91
N LYS A 214 19.29 31.04 -3.61
CA LYS A 214 18.97 32.33 -2.98
C LYS A 214 17.67 32.25 -2.16
N HIS A 215 16.71 31.42 -2.60
CA HIS A 215 15.51 31.07 -1.84
C HIS A 215 15.75 29.94 -0.85
N LYS A 216 14.86 29.79 0.14
CA LYS A 216 14.91 28.71 1.15
C LYS A 216 14.28 27.42 0.60
N THR A 217 14.96 26.82 -0.36
CA THR A 217 14.52 25.61 -1.07
C THR A 217 15.65 24.58 -1.18
N THR A 218 15.30 23.36 -1.56
CA THR A 218 16.27 22.30 -1.88
C THR A 218 16.92 22.58 -3.24
N PRO A 219 18.17 22.11 -3.50
CA PRO A 219 18.87 22.44 -4.73
C PRO A 219 18.14 22.08 -6.03
N TRP A 220 17.44 20.93 -6.07
CA TRP A 220 16.69 20.49 -7.25
C TRP A 220 15.47 21.37 -7.58
N HIS A 221 14.85 21.98 -6.57
CA HIS A 221 13.73 22.91 -6.73
C HIS A 221 14.18 24.38 -6.86
N CYS A 222 15.46 24.67 -7.05
CA CYS A 222 15.96 26.03 -7.20
C CYS A 222 15.88 26.50 -8.67
N PRO A 223 15.27 27.67 -8.96
CA PRO A 223 15.27 28.22 -10.32
C PRO A 223 16.70 28.45 -10.86
N PRO A 224 16.97 28.20 -12.16
CA PRO A 224 18.32 28.29 -12.74
C PRO A 224 19.04 29.63 -12.48
N SER A 225 18.30 30.75 -12.49
CA SER A 225 18.83 32.11 -12.22
C SER A 225 19.14 32.40 -10.74
N GLN A 226 18.73 31.50 -9.83
CA GLN A 226 18.72 31.73 -8.38
C GLN A 226 19.78 30.95 -7.59
N PHE A 227 20.70 30.24 -8.23
CA PHE A 227 21.87 29.66 -7.55
C PHE A 227 22.85 30.75 -7.08
N GLN A 228 23.46 30.58 -5.91
CA GLN A 228 24.28 31.64 -5.27
C GLN A 228 25.64 31.88 -5.96
N MET A 229 26.18 30.91 -6.71
CA MET A 229 27.53 31.00 -7.29
C MET A 229 27.58 31.68 -8.68
N ASN A 230 26.46 32.24 -9.16
CA ASN A 230 26.29 32.72 -10.54
C ASN A 230 26.65 31.66 -11.62
N MET A 231 26.64 30.37 -11.25
CA MET A 231 26.82 29.24 -12.15
C MET A 231 25.43 28.76 -12.57
N ASN A 232 25.19 28.65 -13.88
CA ASN A 232 24.04 27.90 -14.38
C ASN A 232 24.37 26.40 -14.32
N LEU A 233 23.61 25.64 -13.52
CA LEU A 233 23.75 24.19 -13.40
C LEU A 233 23.61 23.44 -14.73
N TYR A 234 22.92 24.07 -15.67
CA TYR A 234 22.51 23.50 -16.94
C TYR A 234 23.33 24.06 -18.12
N GLU A 235 24.43 24.78 -17.85
CA GLU A 235 25.31 25.31 -18.89
C GLU A 235 25.90 24.17 -19.74
N GLY A 236 25.74 24.26 -21.08
CA GLY A 236 26.17 23.23 -22.02
C GLY A 236 25.22 22.03 -22.13
N SER A 237 24.03 22.09 -21.53
CA SER A 237 22.95 21.12 -21.66
C SER A 237 21.72 21.78 -22.27
N ASP A 238 20.91 21.01 -22.99
CA ASP A 238 19.52 21.40 -23.22
C ASP A 238 18.71 21.11 -21.97
N THR A 239 17.64 21.88 -21.75
CA THR A 239 16.81 21.75 -20.55
C THR A 239 15.36 21.52 -20.90
N PHE A 240 14.65 20.81 -20.02
CA PHE A 240 13.20 20.80 -20.04
C PHE A 240 12.61 21.03 -18.65
N ALA A 241 11.40 21.58 -18.63
CA ALA A 241 10.60 21.77 -17.43
C ALA A 241 9.15 21.37 -17.71
N VAL A 242 8.43 20.95 -16.67
CA VAL A 242 6.97 20.73 -16.76
C VAL A 242 6.27 21.89 -16.06
N VAL A 243 5.27 22.46 -16.72
CA VAL A 243 4.33 23.46 -16.15
C VAL A 243 2.94 22.85 -16.02
N SER A 244 2.10 23.37 -15.12
CA SER A 244 0.71 22.92 -14.94
C SER A 244 -0.17 24.13 -14.64
N ASN A 245 -1.48 24.02 -14.85
CA ASN A 245 -2.41 25.10 -14.52
C ASN A 245 -2.15 25.65 -13.08
N PRO A 246 -1.93 26.97 -12.89
CA PRO A 246 -1.59 27.52 -11.58
C PRO A 246 -2.59 27.20 -10.46
N TYR A 247 -3.88 27.04 -10.76
CA TYR A 247 -4.90 26.65 -9.78
C TYR A 247 -4.72 25.19 -9.33
N ASP A 248 -4.53 24.25 -10.26
CA ASP A 248 -4.33 22.83 -9.94
C ASP A 248 -3.00 22.60 -9.22
N ARG A 249 -1.95 23.32 -9.64
CA ARG A 249 -0.63 23.29 -8.98
C ARG A 249 -0.71 23.69 -7.52
N ILE A 250 -1.43 24.76 -7.17
CA ILE A 250 -1.51 25.23 -5.77
C ILE A 250 -2.39 24.31 -4.90
N VAL A 251 -3.43 23.69 -5.48
CA VAL A 251 -4.22 22.65 -4.81
C VAL A 251 -3.37 21.40 -4.52
N ARG A 252 -2.57 20.93 -5.49
CA ARG A 252 -1.60 19.82 -5.25
C ARG A 252 -0.57 20.17 -4.17
N GLN A 253 -0.15 21.43 -4.08
CA GLN A 253 0.78 21.89 -3.03
C GLN A 253 0.11 21.92 -1.65
N TYR A 254 -1.15 22.36 -1.54
CA TYR A 254 -1.95 22.27 -0.32
C TYR A 254 -2.04 20.82 0.19
N TYR A 255 -2.38 19.90 -0.71
CA TYR A 255 -2.53 18.49 -0.40
C TYR A 255 -1.22 17.86 0.06
N TRP A 256 -0.13 18.07 -0.67
CA TRP A 256 1.20 17.57 -0.29
C TRP A 256 1.62 18.09 1.10
N ALA A 257 1.45 19.39 1.36
CA ALA A 257 1.85 19.99 2.63
C ALA A 257 1.09 19.40 3.82
N ASN A 258 -0.23 19.25 3.71
CA ASN A 258 -1.05 18.82 4.84
C ASN A 258 -1.05 17.30 5.08
N THR A 259 -0.82 16.49 4.03
CA THR A 259 -0.66 15.03 4.15
C THR A 259 0.72 14.61 4.64
N GLN A 260 1.80 15.02 3.95
CA GLN A 260 3.15 14.55 4.25
C GLN A 260 3.65 15.04 5.61
N GLU A 261 3.27 16.26 6.00
CA GLU A 261 3.66 16.83 7.30
C GLU A 261 2.70 16.42 8.44
N LYS A 262 1.69 15.57 8.16
CA LYS A 262 0.67 15.07 9.11
C LYS A 262 0.01 16.19 9.93
N ARG A 263 -0.17 17.37 9.33
CA ARG A 263 -0.60 18.59 10.02
C ARG A 263 -2.10 18.66 10.27
N LEU A 264 -2.89 17.91 9.52
CA LEU A 264 -4.35 17.92 9.61
C LEU A 264 -4.90 16.50 9.78
N PRO A 265 -6.00 16.36 10.54
CA PRO A 265 -6.78 15.14 10.50
C PRO A 265 -7.58 15.07 9.18
N PRO A 266 -7.90 13.87 8.67
CA PRO A 266 -8.45 13.70 7.32
C PRO A 266 -9.74 14.48 7.02
N GLU A 267 -10.58 14.72 8.03
CA GLU A 267 -11.82 15.49 7.91
C GLU A 267 -11.60 16.97 7.58
N LYS A 268 -10.44 17.56 7.94
CA LYS A 268 -10.07 18.93 7.57
C LYS A 268 -9.31 19.02 6.25
N LEU A 269 -8.77 17.90 5.78
CA LEU A 269 -8.00 17.86 4.55
C LEU A 269 -8.87 18.12 3.31
N ASN A 270 -10.15 17.74 3.37
CA ASN A 270 -11.15 17.93 2.31
C ASN A 270 -12.21 18.99 2.66
N ASP A 271 -11.87 19.95 3.53
CA ASP A 271 -12.69 21.13 3.83
C ASP A 271 -12.34 22.27 2.86
N PRO A 272 -13.27 22.71 1.97
CA PRO A 272 -13.00 23.78 1.01
C PRO A 272 -12.63 25.11 1.66
N ASP A 273 -13.26 25.48 2.78
CA ASP A 273 -12.99 26.76 3.45
C ASP A 273 -11.58 26.74 4.06
N TYR A 274 -11.20 25.60 4.67
CA TYR A 274 -9.85 25.40 5.16
C TYR A 274 -8.80 25.46 4.03
N MET A 275 -9.05 24.79 2.90
CA MET A 275 -8.13 24.83 1.75
C MET A 275 -7.96 26.25 1.21
N ASN A 276 -9.05 27.01 1.09
CA ASN A 276 -9.01 28.40 0.66
C ASN A 276 -8.20 29.28 1.63
N ASP A 277 -8.49 29.27 2.95
CA ASP A 277 -7.70 30.02 3.95
C ASP A 277 -6.21 29.65 3.90
N TRP A 278 -5.90 28.36 3.81
CA TRP A 278 -4.53 27.86 3.71
C TRP A 278 -3.81 28.45 2.49
N ILE A 279 -4.43 28.41 1.31
CA ILE A 279 -3.84 28.93 0.06
C ILE A 279 -3.64 30.45 0.16
N GLN A 280 -4.69 31.19 0.55
CA GLN A 280 -4.63 32.65 0.70
C GLN A 280 -3.51 33.07 1.65
N LYS A 281 -3.39 32.40 2.81
CA LYS A 281 -2.36 32.65 3.83
C LYS A 281 -0.96 32.36 3.31
N HIS A 282 -0.75 31.25 2.59
CA HIS A 282 0.57 30.88 2.08
C HIS A 282 1.03 31.78 0.94
N LEU A 283 0.16 32.10 -0.03
CA LEU A 283 0.50 33.00 -1.13
C LEU A 283 0.68 34.44 -0.66
N THR A 284 -0.15 34.95 0.26
CA THR A 284 0.06 36.27 0.88
C THR A 284 1.39 36.32 1.65
N SER A 285 1.75 35.24 2.35
CA SER A 285 3.02 35.14 3.07
C SER A 285 4.23 35.12 2.13
N TYR A 286 4.11 34.44 0.98
CA TYR A 286 5.10 34.46 -0.09
C TYR A 286 5.24 35.85 -0.69
N SER A 287 4.15 36.49 -1.14
CA SER A 287 4.16 37.85 -1.73
C SER A 287 4.77 38.90 -0.80
N ARG A 288 4.62 38.73 0.53
CA ARG A 288 5.23 39.62 1.54
C ARG A 288 6.71 39.34 1.83
N ARG A 289 7.17 38.09 1.74
CA ARG A 289 8.48 37.66 2.29
C ARG A 289 9.44 37.01 1.29
N GLY A 290 8.98 36.66 0.10
CA GLY A 290 9.74 35.86 -0.88
C GLY A 290 9.99 34.40 -0.45
N ASP A 291 9.30 33.92 0.58
CA ASP A 291 9.50 32.59 1.19
C ASP A 291 8.16 31.86 1.45
N CYS A 292 8.14 30.58 1.13
CA CYS A 292 7.04 29.62 1.29
C CYS A 292 7.62 28.26 1.66
N LEU A 293 6.79 27.36 2.20
CA LEU A 293 7.15 25.99 2.56
C LEU A 293 8.04 25.30 1.51
N GLY A 294 9.33 25.13 1.83
CA GLY A 294 10.33 24.51 0.94
C GLY A 294 10.62 25.26 -0.36
N GLY A 295 10.17 26.50 -0.53
CA GLY A 295 10.20 27.23 -1.80
C GLY A 295 9.15 26.80 -2.82
N HIS A 296 8.18 25.95 -2.45
CA HIS A 296 7.25 25.38 -3.44
C HIS A 296 6.24 26.38 -4.05
N CYS A 297 6.09 27.57 -3.47
CA CYS A 297 5.27 28.66 -4.03
C CYS A 297 6.04 29.60 -4.97
N ILE A 298 7.23 29.25 -5.46
CA ILE A 298 7.87 30.06 -6.52
C ILE A 298 7.04 29.90 -7.82
N PRO A 299 6.60 31.00 -8.49
CA PRO A 299 5.90 30.94 -9.78
C PRO A 299 6.73 30.25 -10.86
N MET A 300 6.08 29.58 -11.82
CA MET A 300 6.76 28.73 -12.79
C MET A 300 7.56 29.54 -13.82
N HIS A 301 7.15 30.77 -14.14
CA HIS A 301 7.93 31.67 -15.00
C HIS A 301 9.30 31.99 -14.43
N ILE A 302 9.49 31.97 -13.10
CA ILE A 302 10.81 32.23 -12.48
C ILE A 302 11.82 31.11 -12.78
N TYR A 303 11.34 29.88 -13.05
CA TYR A 303 12.17 28.75 -13.47
C TYR A 303 12.46 28.75 -14.97
N THR A 304 11.46 29.13 -15.78
CA THR A 304 11.46 28.96 -17.24
C THR A 304 11.87 30.21 -18.01
N HIS A 305 11.78 31.40 -17.40
CA HIS A 305 12.03 32.68 -18.03
C HIS A 305 12.93 33.60 -17.17
N LEU A 306 13.70 34.46 -17.83
CA LEU A 306 14.49 35.52 -17.22
C LEU A 306 14.30 36.80 -18.03
N ASP A 307 13.90 37.90 -17.35
CA ASP A 307 13.61 39.20 -17.98
C ASP A 307 12.59 39.16 -19.15
N GLY A 308 11.78 38.09 -19.21
CA GLY A 308 10.78 37.82 -20.26
C GLY A 308 11.25 36.86 -21.35
N ASP A 309 12.55 36.57 -21.45
CA ASP A 309 13.10 35.59 -22.39
C ASP A 309 13.05 34.17 -21.79
N GLN A 310 12.64 33.18 -22.59
CA GLN A 310 12.64 31.77 -22.19
C GLN A 310 14.08 31.25 -22.05
N VAL A 311 14.43 30.70 -20.88
CA VAL A 311 15.77 30.16 -20.55
C VAL A 311 15.81 28.63 -20.44
N VAL A 312 14.66 27.96 -20.45
CA VAL A 312 14.56 26.50 -20.53
C VAL A 312 14.31 26.09 -21.99
N THR A 313 15.02 25.10 -22.53
CA THR A 313 14.92 24.74 -23.96
C THR A 313 13.51 24.24 -24.33
N HIS A 314 12.92 23.35 -23.53
CA HIS A 314 11.61 22.74 -23.78
C HIS A 314 10.66 22.91 -22.59
N ILE A 315 9.43 23.33 -22.85
CA ILE A 315 8.39 23.45 -21.82
C ILE A 315 7.29 22.45 -22.16
N LEU A 316 7.03 21.51 -21.25
CA LEU A 316 6.00 20.48 -21.39
C LEU A 316 4.81 20.84 -20.49
N HIS A 317 3.60 20.49 -20.91
CA HIS A 317 2.40 20.71 -20.11
C HIS A 317 2.05 19.46 -19.30
N TYR A 318 1.76 19.62 -18.01
CA TYR A 318 1.37 18.53 -17.12
C TYR A 318 0.13 17.80 -17.66
N GLU A 319 -0.80 18.57 -18.23
CA GLU A 319 -2.08 18.10 -18.76
C GLU A 319 -1.93 17.21 -20.01
N THR A 320 -0.77 17.25 -20.67
CA THR A 320 -0.40 16.41 -21.82
C THR A 320 0.92 15.65 -21.60
N LEU A 321 1.40 15.57 -20.35
CA LEU A 321 2.79 15.23 -20.02
C LEU A 321 3.23 13.88 -20.57
N ALA A 322 2.41 12.84 -20.48
CA ALA A 322 2.76 11.51 -20.98
C ALA A 322 3.12 11.53 -22.47
N PHE A 323 2.36 12.28 -23.28
CA PHE A 323 2.60 12.43 -24.71
C PHE A 323 3.80 13.36 -25.00
N ASP A 324 3.82 14.54 -24.36
CA ASP A 324 4.88 15.54 -24.57
C ASP A 324 6.26 14.99 -24.17
N PHE A 325 6.31 14.22 -23.08
CA PHE A 325 7.51 13.55 -22.59
C PHE A 325 7.97 12.45 -23.56
N GLU A 326 7.08 11.56 -24.02
CA GLU A 326 7.43 10.53 -25.02
C GLU A 326 8.05 11.16 -26.28
N GLN A 327 7.44 12.23 -26.80
CA GLN A 327 7.98 12.91 -27.98
C GLN A 327 9.34 13.57 -27.72
N LEU A 328 9.56 14.15 -26.53
CA LEU A 328 10.85 14.73 -26.14
C LEU A 328 11.93 13.65 -25.97
N MET A 329 11.65 12.56 -25.26
CA MET A 329 12.60 11.46 -25.05
C MET A 329 13.03 10.84 -26.38
N LYS A 330 12.06 10.63 -27.28
CA LYS A 330 12.30 10.20 -28.66
C LYS A 330 13.15 11.18 -29.48
N HIS A 331 12.94 12.48 -29.32
CA HIS A 331 13.76 13.51 -30.00
C HIS A 331 15.23 13.44 -29.56
N TYR A 332 15.50 13.17 -28.28
CA TYR A 332 16.85 13.02 -27.73
C TYR A 332 17.41 11.58 -27.80
N ASN A 333 16.68 10.63 -28.40
CA ASN A 333 17.01 9.20 -28.41
C ASN A 333 17.24 8.59 -27.01
N ILE A 334 16.53 9.10 -26.00
CA ILE A 334 16.52 8.56 -24.64
C ILE A 334 15.52 7.39 -24.57
N PRO A 335 15.90 6.21 -24.06
CA PRO A 335 15.05 5.01 -24.06
C PRO A 335 14.02 5.04 -22.92
N LEU A 336 13.15 6.05 -22.93
CA LEU A 336 12.04 6.22 -21.98
C LEU A 336 10.74 6.39 -22.78
N GLU A 337 9.91 5.35 -22.81
CA GLU A 337 8.68 5.32 -23.61
C GLU A 337 7.43 5.71 -22.81
N GLN A 338 7.43 5.55 -21.48
CA GLN A 338 6.29 5.82 -20.60
C GLN A 338 6.78 6.41 -19.28
N LEU A 339 6.05 7.38 -18.75
CA LEU A 339 6.20 7.84 -17.37
C LEU A 339 5.44 6.91 -16.43
N ASP A 340 5.96 6.75 -15.21
CA ASP A 340 5.16 6.19 -14.14
C ASP A 340 3.95 7.09 -13.86
N ASN A 341 2.76 6.50 -13.90
CA ASN A 341 1.56 7.07 -13.32
C ASN A 341 1.67 7.02 -11.77
N HIS A 342 2.61 7.78 -11.23
CA HIS A 342 2.52 8.32 -9.89
C HIS A 342 1.48 9.45 -9.88
N ASP A 343 0.23 9.08 -10.22
CA ASP A 343 -0.91 9.71 -9.59
C ASP A 343 -0.69 9.51 -8.10
N LEU A 344 -0.30 10.59 -7.42
CA LEU A 344 -0.37 10.63 -5.98
C LEU A 344 -1.86 10.44 -5.66
N VAL A 345 -2.22 9.24 -5.24
CA VAL A 345 -3.42 8.95 -4.46
C VAL A 345 -3.25 9.67 -3.12
N VAL A 346 -3.29 10.99 -3.18
CA VAL A 346 -3.74 11.78 -2.07
C VAL A 346 -5.25 11.55 -2.01
N ASP A 347 -5.80 11.37 -0.81
CA ASP A 347 -7.24 11.33 -0.53
C ASP A 347 -7.97 12.67 -0.87
N GLY A 348 -7.44 13.46 -1.80
CA GLY A 348 -7.85 14.80 -2.14
C GLY A 348 -9.08 14.82 -3.02
N GLN A 349 -10.21 15.16 -2.41
CA GLN A 349 -11.52 15.25 -3.09
C GLN A 349 -11.79 16.63 -3.68
N LEU A 350 -10.93 17.63 -3.41
CA LEU A 350 -11.08 19.00 -3.84
C LEU A 350 -10.22 19.29 -5.07
N GLY A 351 -10.83 19.78 -6.15
CA GLY A 351 -10.13 20.34 -7.31
C GLY A 351 -9.97 21.86 -7.22
N SER A 352 -9.38 22.46 -8.26
CA SER A 352 -9.36 23.92 -8.45
C SER A 352 -10.76 24.54 -8.56
N ASN A 353 -11.78 23.74 -8.88
CA ASN A 353 -13.17 24.15 -9.01
C ASN A 353 -13.87 24.56 -7.68
N VAL A 354 -13.25 24.31 -6.52
CA VAL A 354 -13.77 24.77 -5.20
C VAL A 354 -13.03 25.99 -4.64
N LEU A 355 -12.15 26.62 -5.44
CA LEU A 355 -11.51 27.87 -5.05
C LEU A 355 -12.52 29.03 -5.09
N ASN A 356 -12.59 29.80 -4.01
CA ASN A 356 -13.46 30.96 -3.93
C ASN A 356 -12.84 32.19 -4.64
N ALA A 357 -13.64 33.22 -4.89
CA ALA A 357 -13.24 34.42 -5.64
C ALA A 357 -12.00 35.13 -5.05
N ASP A 358 -11.90 35.22 -3.72
CA ASP A 358 -10.74 35.84 -3.05
C ASP A 358 -9.45 35.01 -3.25
N THR A 359 -9.55 33.68 -3.17
CA THR A 359 -8.41 32.78 -3.45
C THR A 359 -7.99 32.84 -4.90
N VAL A 360 -8.95 32.81 -5.85
CA VAL A 360 -8.67 32.92 -7.29
C VAL A 360 -7.98 34.25 -7.60
N LYS A 361 -8.46 35.35 -7.02
CA LYS A 361 -7.79 36.65 -7.15
C LYS A 361 -6.34 36.62 -6.65
N ILE A 362 -6.07 36.01 -5.49
CA ILE A 362 -4.71 35.89 -4.96
C ILE A 362 -3.82 34.99 -5.84
N VAL A 363 -4.36 33.91 -6.43
CA VAL A 363 -3.64 33.07 -7.39
C VAL A 363 -3.33 33.84 -8.68
N ASN A 364 -4.28 34.65 -9.19
CA ASN A 364 -4.09 35.50 -10.36
C ASN A 364 -3.00 36.56 -10.13
N GLU A 365 -2.95 37.17 -8.93
CA GLU A 365 -1.91 38.12 -8.55
C GLU A 365 -0.53 37.44 -8.37
N TRP A 366 -0.48 36.20 -7.86
CA TRP A 366 0.75 35.43 -7.64
C TRP A 366 1.36 34.84 -8.93
N ALA A 367 0.52 34.29 -9.80
CA ALA A 367 0.91 33.53 -10.98
C ALA A 367 0.49 34.19 -12.31
N GLY A 368 0.11 35.47 -12.32
CA GLY A 368 -0.32 36.20 -13.52
C GLY A 368 0.51 35.92 -14.79
N PRO A 369 1.86 36.06 -14.74
CA PRO A 369 2.70 35.74 -15.90
C PRO A 369 2.71 34.25 -16.30
N ASP A 370 2.44 33.32 -15.38
CA ASP A 370 2.32 31.89 -15.72
C ASP A 370 1.10 31.64 -16.61
N PHE A 371 -0.02 32.35 -16.40
CA PHE A 371 -1.18 32.26 -17.29
C PHE A 371 -0.87 32.74 -18.71
N ASP A 372 -0.27 33.93 -18.83
CA ASP A 372 0.07 34.54 -20.12
C ASP A 372 1.13 33.73 -20.90
N LEU A 373 2.20 33.28 -20.23
CA LEU A 373 3.34 32.62 -20.87
C LEU A 373 3.06 31.17 -21.28
N PHE A 374 2.20 30.46 -20.53
CA PHE A 374 1.86 29.06 -20.82
C PHE A 374 0.47 28.89 -21.44
N GLY A 375 -0.24 29.98 -21.72
CA GLY A 375 -1.55 29.95 -22.39
C GLY A 375 -2.68 29.34 -21.56
N TYR A 376 -2.59 29.40 -20.23
CA TYR A 376 -3.68 28.98 -19.34
C TYR A 376 -4.74 30.08 -19.23
N GLU A 377 -6.02 29.68 -19.18
CA GLU A 377 -7.12 30.62 -18.96
C GLU A 377 -7.14 31.10 -17.50
N MET A 378 -7.08 32.42 -17.31
CA MET A 378 -7.20 33.06 -15.99
C MET A 378 -8.68 33.30 -15.68
N VAL A 379 -9.18 32.70 -14.60
CA VAL A 379 -10.57 32.83 -14.15
C VAL A 379 -10.81 34.22 -13.58
N ASN A 380 -11.91 34.86 -14.02
CA ASN A 380 -12.36 36.13 -13.45
C ASN A 380 -13.01 35.89 -12.07
N PRO A 381 -12.50 36.46 -10.97
CA PRO A 381 -13.08 36.26 -9.63
C PRO A 381 -14.49 36.87 -9.48
N ASP A 382 -14.87 37.86 -10.31
CA ASP A 382 -16.22 38.41 -10.29
C ASP A 382 -17.26 37.37 -10.76
N ASP A 383 -16.94 36.56 -11.78
CA ASP A 383 -17.82 35.50 -12.31
C ASP A 383 -18.10 34.42 -11.25
N LEU A 384 -17.10 34.07 -10.45
CA LEU A 384 -17.25 33.15 -9.32
C LEU A 384 -18.06 33.76 -8.16
N SER A 385 -18.00 35.07 -7.98
CA SER A 385 -18.79 35.78 -6.97
C SER A 385 -20.27 35.77 -7.34
N GLU A 386 -20.61 35.94 -8.62
CA GLU A 386 -21.99 35.79 -9.12
C GLU A 386 -22.48 34.34 -9.01
N LEU A 387 -21.65 33.36 -9.38
CA LEU A 387 -22.00 31.93 -9.26
C LEU A 387 -22.22 31.49 -7.81
N SER A 388 -21.36 31.92 -6.88
CA SER A 388 -21.49 31.61 -5.45
C SER A 388 -22.79 32.17 -4.87
N GLN A 389 -23.14 33.42 -5.20
CA GLN A 389 -24.40 34.04 -4.79
C GLN A 389 -25.62 33.28 -5.33
N ALA A 390 -25.56 32.81 -6.58
CA ALA A 390 -26.63 32.01 -7.18
C ALA A 390 -26.79 30.64 -6.48
N LEU A 391 -25.70 29.94 -6.20
CA LEU A 391 -25.71 28.66 -5.49
C LEU A 391 -26.19 28.81 -4.03
N GLU A 392 -25.79 29.87 -3.34
CA GLU A 392 -26.31 30.21 -2.02
C GLU A 392 -27.82 30.47 -2.03
N GLU A 393 -28.35 31.13 -3.07
CA GLU A 393 -29.78 31.41 -3.21
C GLU A 393 -30.57 30.12 -3.54
N GLU A 394 -30.02 29.23 -4.37
CA GLU A 394 -30.59 27.91 -4.66
C GLU A 394 -30.60 27.00 -3.41
N ALA A 395 -29.49 26.93 -2.65
CA ALA A 395 -29.41 26.17 -1.41
C ALA A 395 -30.44 26.63 -0.36
N LYS A 396 -30.63 27.96 -0.22
CA LYS A 396 -31.68 28.54 0.64
C LYS A 396 -33.09 28.15 0.18
N GLN A 397 -33.34 28.07 -1.13
CA GLN A 397 -34.62 27.58 -1.67
C GLN A 397 -34.83 26.08 -1.41
N GLN A 398 -33.78 25.26 -1.57
CA GLN A 398 -33.87 23.81 -1.30
C GLN A 398 -34.13 23.53 0.18
N GLN A 399 -33.44 24.18 1.11
CA GLN A 399 -33.69 24.02 2.55
C GLN A 399 -35.16 24.32 2.90
N VAL A 400 -35.72 25.39 2.34
CA VAL A 400 -37.15 25.73 2.54
C VAL A 400 -38.06 24.63 1.97
N MET A 401 -37.73 23.98 0.86
CA MET A 401 -38.50 22.85 0.34
C MET A 401 -38.41 21.61 1.25
N GLU A 402 -37.23 21.31 1.78
CA GLU A 402 -37.01 20.18 2.68
C GLU A 402 -37.72 20.37 4.03
N GLU A 403 -37.67 21.56 4.63
CA GLU A 403 -38.41 21.90 5.86
C GLU A 403 -39.93 21.74 5.66
N ASN A 404 -40.48 22.22 4.53
CA ASN A 404 -41.88 22.04 4.18
C ASN A 404 -42.25 20.55 3.96
N SER A 405 -41.35 19.76 3.35
CA SER A 405 -41.55 18.33 3.13
C SER A 405 -41.55 17.54 4.44
N LEU A 406 -40.61 17.83 5.35
CA LEU A 406 -40.54 17.21 6.67
C LEU A 406 -41.78 17.53 7.50
N GLN A 407 -42.26 18.79 7.46
CA GLN A 407 -43.50 19.18 8.12
C GLN A 407 -44.71 18.40 7.57
N PHE A 408 -44.77 18.16 6.27
CA PHE A 408 -45.82 17.34 5.64
C PHE A 408 -45.73 15.87 6.05
N GLN A 409 -44.52 15.28 6.12
CA GLN A 409 -44.33 13.89 6.53
C GLN A 409 -44.72 13.67 8.00
N GLN A 410 -44.35 14.59 8.90
CA GLN A 410 -44.76 14.54 10.32
C GLN A 410 -46.28 14.60 10.49
N MET A 411 -47.01 15.32 9.62
CA MET A 411 -48.48 15.31 9.61
C MET A 411 -49.07 13.96 9.16
N MET A 412 -48.36 13.19 8.34
CA MET A 412 -48.82 11.89 7.83
C MET A 412 -48.50 10.74 8.79
N GLU A 413 -47.31 10.72 9.41
CA GLU A 413 -46.91 9.66 10.35
C GLU A 413 -47.74 9.70 11.64
N GLY A 414 -48.17 10.88 12.09
CA GLY A 414 -49.13 11.06 13.19
C GLY A 414 -50.50 10.41 12.95
N ALA A 415 -50.83 10.03 11.71
CA ALA A 415 -52.05 9.30 11.36
C ALA A 415 -51.86 7.78 11.23
N ALA A 416 -50.63 7.29 11.08
CA ALA A 416 -50.33 5.87 10.86
C ALA A 416 -50.05 5.09 12.16
N LEU A 417 -49.59 5.76 13.21
CA LEU A 417 -49.14 5.19 14.48
C LEU A 417 -50.28 4.72 15.43
N GLN A 418 -51.41 4.28 14.89
CA GLN A 418 -52.54 3.70 15.64
C GLN A 418 -52.82 2.22 15.38
N GLU A 419 -52.16 1.59 14.40
CA GLU A 419 -52.30 0.16 14.11
C GLU A 419 -50.94 -0.56 14.09
N THR A 420 -50.97 -1.86 14.40
CA THR A 420 -49.85 -2.84 14.37
C THR A 420 -48.67 -2.65 15.34
N THR A 421 -48.73 -3.35 16.48
CA THR A 421 -47.55 -4.03 17.06
C THR A 421 -47.98 -5.19 17.97
N GLN A 422 -48.03 -6.42 17.44
CA GLN A 422 -47.98 -7.66 18.23
C GLN A 422 -47.65 -8.89 17.35
N GLU A 423 -47.03 -9.91 17.97
CA GLU A 423 -46.58 -11.20 17.41
C GLU A 423 -45.41 -11.11 16.40
N LEU A 424 -44.25 -11.74 16.66
CA LEU A 424 -44.05 -13.20 16.66
C LEU A 424 -42.78 -13.63 17.42
N ALA A 425 -42.78 -14.86 17.96
CA ALA A 425 -41.59 -15.52 18.50
C ALA A 425 -41.70 -17.06 18.44
N ALA A 426 -40.52 -17.72 18.44
CA ALA A 426 -40.22 -19.12 18.81
C ALA A 426 -40.42 -20.29 17.80
N ALA A 427 -39.30 -20.97 17.51
CA ALA A 427 -39.07 -22.40 17.20
C ALA A 427 -37.53 -22.59 17.09
N GLU A 428 -36.85 -23.72 17.33
CA GLU A 428 -37.13 -25.02 18.01
C GLU A 428 -35.74 -25.63 18.41
N GLU A 429 -35.67 -26.56 19.38
CA GLU A 429 -34.40 -27.08 19.92
C GLU A 429 -33.84 -28.34 19.22
N THR A 430 -32.51 -28.46 19.14
CA THR A 430 -31.75 -29.63 18.64
C THR A 430 -30.67 -30.03 19.68
N PRO A 431 -30.27 -31.32 19.83
CA PRO A 431 -29.44 -31.75 20.95
C PRO A 431 -28.05 -31.10 20.98
N GLN A 432 -27.82 -30.27 21.99
CA GLN A 432 -26.56 -29.54 22.18
C GLN A 432 -25.42 -30.45 22.64
N LEU A 433 -24.27 -30.41 21.93
CA LEU A 433 -22.98 -30.53 22.60
C LEU A 433 -22.88 -29.41 23.64
N GLY A 434 -22.04 -29.57 24.68
CA GLY A 434 -21.82 -28.60 25.75
C GLY A 434 -21.11 -27.30 25.34
N LEU A 435 -21.53 -26.71 24.22
CA LEU A 435 -21.48 -25.28 23.96
C LEU A 435 -22.15 -24.54 25.13
N THR A 436 -21.78 -23.27 25.32
CA THR A 436 -22.47 -22.34 26.22
C THR A 436 -23.96 -22.23 25.85
N GLU A 437 -24.81 -21.69 26.75
CA GLU A 437 -26.26 -21.54 26.48
C GLU A 437 -26.57 -20.74 25.19
N SER A 438 -25.59 -19.98 24.66
CA SER A 438 -25.65 -19.26 23.38
C SER A 438 -25.43 -20.13 22.14
N GLY A 439 -24.85 -21.33 22.27
CA GLY A 439 -24.48 -22.19 21.14
C GLY A 439 -23.37 -21.65 20.22
N ALA A 440 -22.76 -20.52 20.55
CA ALA A 440 -21.79 -19.84 19.70
C ALA A 440 -20.36 -20.35 19.95
N ILE A 441 -19.64 -20.62 18.87
CA ILE A 441 -18.18 -20.86 18.87
C ILE A 441 -17.44 -19.53 19.04
N TYR A 442 -18.03 -18.47 18.49
CA TYR A 442 -17.49 -17.12 18.45
C TYR A 442 -18.33 -16.18 19.32
N ASP A 443 -18.12 -16.25 20.64
CA ASP A 443 -18.69 -15.32 21.62
C ASP A 443 -17.59 -14.48 22.31
N GLU A 444 -17.97 -13.63 23.28
CA GLU A 444 -17.05 -12.77 24.04
C GLU A 444 -15.98 -13.54 24.83
N SER A 445 -16.12 -14.86 24.98
CA SER A 445 -15.10 -15.70 25.63
C SER A 445 -13.90 -16.00 24.73
N CYS A 446 -13.99 -15.87 23.40
CA CYS A 446 -12.79 -15.92 22.56
C CYS A 446 -12.08 -14.55 22.55
N PRO A 447 -10.89 -14.41 23.20
CA PRO A 447 -10.21 -13.12 23.30
C PRO A 447 -9.59 -12.68 21.96
N LEU A 448 -9.58 -13.53 20.94
CA LEU A 448 -8.91 -13.24 19.66
C LEU A 448 -9.85 -12.63 18.61
N LEU A 449 -11.15 -12.53 18.92
CA LEU A 449 -12.08 -11.69 18.18
C LEU A 449 -11.95 -10.24 18.67
N PRO A 450 -11.63 -9.26 17.80
CA PRO A 450 -11.77 -7.86 18.16
C PRO A 450 -13.26 -7.52 18.30
N ILE A 451 -13.73 -7.54 19.56
CA ILE A 451 -15.15 -7.49 19.97
C ILE A 451 -15.95 -6.35 19.32
N GLN A 452 -15.29 -5.22 19.02
CA GLN A 452 -15.94 -4.02 18.48
C GLN A 452 -16.44 -4.16 17.03
N PHE A 453 -16.01 -5.18 16.26
CA PHE A 453 -16.30 -5.25 14.82
C PHE A 453 -17.33 -6.33 14.39
N PHE A 454 -17.69 -7.29 15.26
CA PHE A 454 -18.36 -8.53 14.80
C PHE A 454 -19.72 -8.87 15.42
N VAL A 455 -20.26 -8.03 16.30
CA VAL A 455 -21.46 -8.33 17.12
C VAL A 455 -22.73 -8.65 16.29
N GLY A 456 -22.84 -8.16 15.05
CA GLY A 456 -24.01 -8.38 14.20
C GLY A 456 -23.98 -9.61 13.27
N LEU A 457 -22.82 -10.30 13.17
CA LEU A 457 -22.54 -11.18 12.02
C LEU A 457 -22.13 -12.62 12.41
N GLN A 458 -22.12 -12.93 13.70
CA GLN A 458 -21.70 -14.22 14.25
C GLN A 458 -22.53 -15.43 13.76
N THR A 459 -23.75 -15.22 13.25
CA THR A 459 -24.67 -16.31 12.89
C THR A 459 -24.20 -17.13 11.68
N GLY A 460 -23.85 -16.48 10.58
CA GLY A 460 -23.37 -17.15 9.35
C GLY A 460 -22.04 -17.89 9.58
N SER A 461 -21.11 -17.24 10.29
CA SER A 461 -19.85 -17.84 10.76
C SER A 461 -20.08 -19.14 11.53
N ASN A 462 -20.83 -19.05 12.64
CA ASN A 462 -21.10 -20.21 13.50
C ASN A 462 -21.81 -21.32 12.71
N GLN A 463 -22.76 -20.98 11.82
CA GLN A 463 -23.44 -21.96 10.97
C GLN A 463 -22.46 -22.71 10.06
N MET A 464 -21.58 -22.02 9.32
CA MET A 464 -20.58 -22.67 8.47
C MET A 464 -19.67 -23.60 9.29
N SER A 465 -19.16 -23.14 10.43
CA SER A 465 -18.31 -23.93 11.35
C SER A 465 -19.01 -25.20 11.85
N ILE A 466 -20.30 -25.09 12.19
CA ILE A 466 -21.14 -26.19 12.64
C ILE A 466 -21.40 -27.20 11.51
N GLU A 467 -21.82 -26.72 10.33
CA GLU A 467 -22.12 -27.55 9.16
C GLU A 467 -20.88 -28.29 8.65
N ALA A 468 -19.73 -27.61 8.59
CA ALA A 468 -18.45 -28.20 8.25
C ALA A 468 -17.85 -29.06 9.38
N ARG A 469 -18.47 -29.08 10.57
CA ARG A 469 -18.07 -29.83 11.77
C ARG A 469 -16.65 -29.52 12.25
N THR A 470 -16.23 -28.26 12.16
CA THR A 470 -14.85 -27.82 12.48
C THR A 470 -14.51 -28.08 13.94
N LEU A 471 -15.37 -27.63 14.88
CA LEU A 471 -15.18 -27.81 16.32
C LEU A 471 -15.04 -29.29 16.74
N PRO A 472 -15.92 -30.24 16.34
CA PRO A 472 -15.71 -31.66 16.60
C PRO A 472 -14.39 -32.22 16.04
N THR A 473 -13.98 -31.81 14.83
CA THR A 473 -12.71 -32.26 14.24
C THR A 473 -11.50 -31.74 15.03
N ILE A 474 -11.57 -30.51 15.53
CA ILE A 474 -10.51 -29.87 16.32
C ILE A 474 -10.40 -30.49 17.71
N ALA A 475 -11.54 -30.71 18.39
CA ALA A 475 -11.58 -31.45 19.65
C ALA A 475 -10.98 -32.85 19.49
N GLU A 476 -11.41 -33.63 18.49
CA GLU A 476 -10.92 -34.99 18.26
C GLU A 476 -9.40 -35.03 17.97
N ALA A 477 -8.88 -34.10 17.16
CA ALA A 477 -7.46 -34.04 16.82
C ALA A 477 -6.56 -33.72 18.03
N ILE A 478 -7.05 -32.90 18.97
CA ILE A 478 -6.31 -32.59 20.20
C ILE A 478 -6.47 -33.71 21.24
N GLU A 479 -7.69 -34.19 21.49
CA GLU A 479 -8.00 -35.22 22.49
C GLU A 479 -7.38 -36.59 22.17
N SER A 480 -7.26 -36.94 20.89
CA SER A 480 -6.53 -38.14 20.44
C SER A 480 -5.02 -38.07 20.69
N GLY A 481 -4.51 -36.93 21.18
CA GLY A 481 -3.10 -36.68 21.40
C GLY A 481 -2.28 -36.53 20.12
N GLN A 482 -2.93 -36.48 18.94
CA GLN A 482 -2.26 -36.37 17.65
C GLN A 482 -1.49 -35.06 17.50
N LEU A 483 -1.90 -34.00 18.21
CA LEU A 483 -1.14 -32.73 18.25
C LEU A 483 -0.17 -32.62 19.43
N SER A 484 -0.14 -33.56 20.37
CA SER A 484 0.69 -33.43 21.59
C SER A 484 2.20 -33.33 21.30
N ASN A 485 2.91 -32.57 22.13
CA ASN A 485 4.37 -32.42 22.17
C ASN A 485 5.00 -31.95 20.84
N ARG A 486 4.39 -30.94 20.20
CA ARG A 486 4.91 -30.29 18.99
C ARG A 486 4.57 -28.80 18.90
N LYS A 487 5.21 -28.12 17.97
CA LYS A 487 4.91 -26.77 17.50
C LYS A 487 4.06 -26.84 16.23
N ILE A 488 3.08 -25.96 16.14
CA ILE A 488 2.28 -25.69 14.95
C ILE A 488 2.51 -24.21 14.64
N LEU A 489 3.32 -23.92 13.62
CA LEU A 489 3.71 -22.56 13.24
C LEU A 489 3.00 -22.16 11.95
N LEU A 490 2.23 -21.09 12.00
CA LEU A 490 1.58 -20.46 10.85
C LEU A 490 2.46 -19.32 10.37
N VAL A 491 2.81 -19.32 9.09
CA VAL A 491 3.69 -18.34 8.46
C VAL A 491 2.95 -17.65 7.33
N GLY A 492 2.73 -16.36 7.46
CA GLY A 492 1.93 -15.59 6.51
C GLY A 492 1.45 -14.23 7.02
N ASP A 493 0.66 -13.60 6.16
CA ASP A 493 -0.02 -12.32 6.32
C ASP A 493 -1.27 -12.40 7.23
N SER A 494 -2.13 -11.38 7.14
CA SER A 494 -3.43 -11.29 7.82
C SER A 494 -4.34 -12.48 7.56
N VAL A 495 -4.25 -13.11 6.39
CA VAL A 495 -4.98 -14.34 6.02
C VAL A 495 -4.62 -15.46 7.00
N MET A 496 -3.33 -15.77 7.17
CA MET A 496 -2.88 -16.73 8.19
C MET A 496 -3.12 -16.25 9.62
N GLY A 497 -3.15 -14.93 9.83
CA GLY A 497 -3.59 -14.32 11.09
C GLY A 497 -5.04 -14.62 11.47
N GLN A 498 -5.94 -14.71 10.49
CA GLN A 498 -7.35 -15.10 10.68
C GLN A 498 -7.49 -16.61 10.89
N VAL A 499 -6.73 -17.44 10.16
CA VAL A 499 -6.66 -18.91 10.41
C VAL A 499 -6.16 -19.18 11.83
N TYR A 500 -5.11 -18.49 12.27
CA TYR A 500 -4.61 -18.58 13.64
C TYR A 500 -5.69 -18.23 14.67
N THR A 501 -6.39 -17.10 14.47
CA THR A 501 -7.46 -16.64 15.37
C THR A 501 -8.58 -17.69 15.45
N SER A 502 -9.05 -18.20 14.31
CA SER A 502 -10.09 -19.23 14.24
C SER A 502 -9.68 -20.52 14.95
N LEU A 503 -8.54 -21.11 14.59
CA LEU A 503 -8.03 -22.34 15.20
C LEU A 503 -7.85 -22.20 16.72
N SER A 504 -7.38 -21.02 17.17
CA SER A 504 -7.19 -20.72 18.58
C SER A 504 -8.53 -20.56 19.32
N CYS A 505 -9.54 -19.88 18.74
CA CYS A 505 -10.89 -19.81 19.30
C CYS A 505 -11.54 -21.19 19.39
N LEU A 506 -11.48 -21.98 18.33
CA LEU A 506 -12.03 -23.34 18.28
C LEU A 506 -11.35 -24.26 19.31
N ALA A 507 -10.04 -24.12 19.50
CA ALA A 507 -9.32 -24.82 20.56
C ALA A 507 -9.72 -24.33 21.97
N LEU A 508 -10.03 -23.05 22.16
CA LEU A 508 -10.54 -22.54 23.45
C LEU A 508 -11.95 -23.08 23.75
N ALA A 509 -12.85 -23.02 22.77
CA ALA A 509 -14.22 -23.54 22.87
C ALA A 509 -14.25 -25.06 23.10
N ALA A 510 -13.31 -25.81 22.50
CA ALA A 510 -13.09 -27.23 22.79
C ALA A 510 -12.43 -27.49 24.16
N GLY A 511 -12.16 -26.45 24.95
CA GLY A 511 -11.53 -26.53 26.27
C GLY A 511 -10.08 -26.98 26.23
N GLN A 512 -9.34 -26.73 25.14
CA GLN A 512 -8.02 -27.28 24.87
C GLN A 512 -6.85 -26.35 25.16
N TRP A 513 -7.06 -25.10 25.58
CA TRP A 513 -5.98 -24.25 26.09
C TRP A 513 -5.43 -24.80 27.42
N THR A 514 -4.13 -24.58 27.70
CA THR A 514 -3.55 -24.92 29.01
C THR A 514 -3.95 -23.92 30.09
N ASP A 515 -4.07 -22.64 29.72
CA ASP A 515 -4.51 -21.56 30.59
C ASP A 515 -5.44 -20.61 29.80
N PRO A 516 -6.76 -20.59 30.07
CA PRO A 516 -7.69 -19.67 29.39
C PRO A 516 -7.54 -18.21 29.88
N THR A 517 -6.69 -17.96 30.88
CA THR A 517 -6.36 -16.62 31.38
C THR A 517 -5.06 -16.07 30.81
N ASP A 518 -4.43 -16.78 29.86
CA ASP A 518 -3.27 -16.32 29.07
C ASP A 518 -3.69 -15.19 28.11
N LYS A 519 -3.95 -14.02 28.70
CA LYS A 519 -4.36 -12.77 28.05
C LYS A 519 -3.16 -11.89 27.67
N ALA A 520 -1.94 -12.43 27.74
CA ALA A 520 -0.72 -11.72 27.35
C ALA A 520 -0.78 -11.17 25.91
N PHE A 521 -1.72 -11.68 25.11
CA PHE A 521 -1.97 -11.32 23.73
C PHE A 521 -2.76 -10.01 23.49
N TRP A 522 -3.23 -9.29 24.53
CA TRP A 522 -4.21 -8.19 24.37
C TRP A 522 -3.79 -6.80 24.88
N SER A 523 -2.49 -6.51 24.98
CA SER A 523 -2.00 -5.20 25.44
C SER A 523 -2.21 -4.07 24.41
N ASN A 524 -3.41 -3.50 24.43
CA ASN A 524 -3.74 -2.13 24.02
C ASN A 524 -3.33 -1.72 22.59
N GLY A 525 -3.96 -2.31 21.57
CA GLY A 525 -4.23 -1.67 20.27
C GLY A 525 -3.05 -1.39 19.33
N HIS A 526 -1.80 -1.43 19.79
CA HIS A 526 -0.64 -1.04 18.98
C HIS A 526 0.60 -1.93 19.10
N VAL A 527 0.63 -2.93 20.00
CA VAL A 527 1.80 -3.81 20.15
C VAL A 527 1.68 -5.05 19.25
N ASP A 528 2.20 -4.90 18.04
CA ASP A 528 2.68 -5.94 17.13
C ASP A 528 1.80 -7.18 16.87
N ALA A 529 0.77 -7.02 16.02
CA ALA A 529 -0.20 -8.07 15.65
C ALA A 529 0.36 -9.31 14.89
N ARG A 530 1.68 -9.45 14.76
CA ARG A 530 2.34 -10.30 13.74
C ARG A 530 3.10 -11.51 14.27
N VAL A 531 3.36 -11.59 15.58
CA VAL A 531 3.74 -12.85 16.23
C VAL A 531 2.74 -13.17 17.34
N LYS A 532 2.25 -14.41 17.33
CA LYS A 532 1.22 -14.88 18.26
C LYS A 532 1.56 -16.27 18.79
N ARG A 533 1.14 -16.58 20.02
CA ARG A 533 1.28 -17.90 20.63
C ARG A 533 0.11 -18.20 21.55
N VAL A 534 -0.37 -19.45 21.53
CA VAL A 534 -1.20 -20.04 22.58
C VAL A 534 -0.70 -21.45 22.88
N LYS A 535 -0.71 -21.83 24.17
CA LYS A 535 -0.38 -23.19 24.60
C LYS A 535 -1.63 -24.04 24.70
N LEU A 536 -1.62 -25.16 23.98
CA LEU A 536 -2.67 -26.17 23.99
C LEU A 536 -2.27 -27.37 24.86
N LYS A 537 -3.28 -28.10 25.33
CA LYS A 537 -3.12 -29.35 26.08
C LYS A 537 -2.24 -30.33 25.32
N GLY A 538 -1.53 -31.15 26.10
CA GLY A 538 -0.52 -32.07 25.55
C GLY A 538 0.84 -31.41 25.26
N ASN A 539 1.10 -30.20 25.78
CA ASN A 539 2.35 -29.45 25.59
C ASN A 539 2.57 -29.11 24.10
N THR A 540 1.62 -28.37 23.53
CA THR A 540 1.59 -28.03 22.11
C THR A 540 1.57 -26.51 21.97
N ASP A 541 2.52 -25.95 21.22
CA ASP A 541 2.56 -24.52 20.92
C ASP A 541 1.89 -24.27 19.57
N LEU A 542 0.77 -23.52 19.55
CA LEU A 542 0.20 -22.98 18.32
C LEU A 542 0.67 -21.54 18.18
N MET A 543 1.25 -21.20 17.03
CA MET A 543 1.96 -19.94 16.82
C MET A 543 1.64 -19.33 15.46
N LEU A 544 1.68 -18.00 15.36
CA LEU A 544 1.73 -17.25 14.11
C LEU A 544 3.03 -16.45 14.08
N SER A 545 3.65 -16.32 12.92
CA SER A 545 4.67 -15.32 12.65
C SER A 545 4.66 -14.92 11.19
N SER A 546 4.59 -13.62 10.89
CA SER A 546 4.70 -13.18 9.49
C SER A 546 6.13 -13.31 8.94
N TRP A 547 7.16 -13.28 9.78
CA TRP A 547 8.59 -13.22 9.37
C TRP A 547 9.41 -14.49 9.65
N ALA A 548 8.79 -15.58 10.11
CA ALA A 548 9.53 -16.79 10.45
C ALA A 548 10.41 -17.28 9.28
N GLY A 549 11.69 -17.52 9.58
CA GLY A 549 12.67 -18.01 8.61
C GLY A 549 13.19 -17.00 7.60
N GLU A 550 12.84 -15.71 7.73
CA GLU A 550 12.96 -14.69 6.67
C GLU A 550 12.31 -15.18 5.34
N MET A 551 11.23 -15.96 5.44
CA MET A 551 10.63 -16.60 4.26
C MET A 551 9.75 -15.67 3.43
N LEU A 552 9.12 -14.67 4.05
CA LEU A 552 8.10 -13.82 3.44
C LEU A 552 8.41 -12.33 3.64
N GLN A 553 8.29 -11.55 2.57
CA GLN A 553 8.36 -10.10 2.54
C GLN A 553 6.97 -9.49 2.33
N TYR A 554 6.76 -8.31 2.92
CA TYR A 554 5.49 -7.57 2.84
C TYR A 554 5.77 -6.10 2.54
N GLY A 555 5.26 -5.58 1.42
CA GLY A 555 5.46 -4.18 1.01
C GLY A 555 4.85 -3.16 1.98
N TRP A 556 3.91 -3.60 2.82
CA TRP A 556 3.17 -2.79 3.80
C TRP A 556 3.98 -2.52 5.09
N THR A 557 5.31 -2.65 5.03
CA THR A 557 6.22 -2.36 6.15
C THR A 557 6.26 -0.86 6.44
N ASN A 558 5.29 -0.39 7.22
CA ASN A 558 5.27 0.96 7.77
C ASN A 558 6.61 1.22 8.50
N ALA A 559 7.50 2.01 7.89
CA ALA A 559 8.96 1.88 7.98
C ALA A 559 9.60 2.28 9.33
N ASN A 560 8.77 2.52 10.35
CA ASN A 560 9.19 2.93 11.70
C ASN A 560 8.87 1.81 12.72
N ILE A 561 7.59 1.48 12.95
CA ILE A 561 7.19 0.43 13.91
C ILE A 561 7.84 -0.91 13.55
N ASN A 562 7.89 -1.24 12.27
CA ASN A 562 8.53 -2.46 11.83
C ASN A 562 10.05 -2.39 11.87
N LYS A 563 10.64 -1.22 11.70
CA LYS A 563 12.09 -1.06 11.68
C LYS A 563 12.69 -1.24 13.07
N ASP A 564 12.00 -0.83 14.13
CA ASP A 564 12.50 -1.03 15.50
C ASP A 564 12.39 -2.49 15.95
N LEU A 565 11.28 -3.18 15.66
CA LEU A 565 11.13 -4.62 15.94
C LEU A 565 12.01 -5.49 15.03
N HIS A 566 11.98 -5.27 13.72
CA HIS A 566 12.84 -5.99 12.77
C HIS A 566 14.32 -5.66 12.98
N ALA A 567 14.70 -4.48 13.48
CA ALA A 567 16.07 -4.22 13.92
C ALA A 567 16.38 -4.78 15.31
N ALA A 568 15.42 -4.91 16.23
CA ALA A 568 15.63 -5.65 17.48
C ALA A 568 15.94 -7.13 17.18
N PHE A 569 15.17 -7.76 16.29
CA PHE A 569 15.47 -9.10 15.79
C PHE A 569 16.76 -9.12 14.94
N LYS A 570 16.95 -8.21 13.97
CA LYS A 570 18.16 -8.21 13.09
C LYS A 570 19.46 -7.82 13.77
N SER A 571 19.44 -7.02 14.83
CA SER A 571 20.63 -6.69 15.62
C SER A 571 21.12 -7.87 16.46
N GLN A 572 20.25 -8.85 16.71
CA GLN A 572 20.61 -10.14 17.32
C GLN A 572 20.75 -11.27 16.29
N SER A 573 20.24 -11.09 15.06
CA SER A 573 20.39 -12.09 14.00
C SER A 573 21.79 -12.07 13.39
N SER A 574 22.63 -13.00 13.84
CA SER A 574 23.47 -13.75 12.91
C SER A 574 22.60 -14.35 11.79
N ASN A 575 23.21 -14.79 10.69
CA ASN A 575 22.52 -15.42 9.55
C ASN A 575 21.83 -16.79 9.89
N ASP A 576 21.64 -17.11 11.16
CA ASP A 576 21.27 -18.44 11.65
C ASP A 576 19.75 -18.65 11.72
N TYR A 577 18.97 -17.64 11.33
CA TYR A 577 17.50 -17.66 11.32
C TYR A 577 16.88 -17.68 9.92
N ASP A 578 17.66 -17.51 8.86
CA ASP A 578 17.19 -17.78 7.49
C ASP A 578 17.05 -19.30 7.32
N TRP A 579 15.86 -19.79 6.96
CA TRP A 579 15.59 -21.22 6.87
C TRP A 579 16.20 -21.88 5.63
N ILE A 580 16.36 -21.14 4.53
CA ILE A 580 17.06 -21.62 3.33
C ILE A 580 18.52 -21.86 3.71
N LYS A 581 19.16 -20.88 4.37
CA LYS A 581 20.54 -21.01 4.84
C LYS A 581 20.69 -22.09 5.92
N SER A 582 19.72 -22.23 6.83
CA SER A 582 19.69 -23.31 7.82
C SER A 582 19.70 -24.69 7.13
N CYS A 583 18.92 -24.83 6.05
CA CYS A 583 18.90 -26.01 5.22
C CYS A 583 20.24 -26.26 4.50
N GLU A 584 20.80 -25.24 3.84
CA GLU A 584 22.11 -25.32 3.16
C GLU A 584 23.24 -25.72 4.11
N MET A 585 23.22 -25.22 5.35
CA MET A 585 24.18 -25.56 6.40
C MET A 585 23.87 -26.89 7.11
N ASN A 586 22.74 -27.55 6.78
CA ASN A 586 22.27 -28.80 7.37
C ASN A 586 22.13 -28.75 8.91
N VAL A 587 21.72 -27.59 9.44
CA VAL A 587 21.42 -27.32 10.85
C VAL A 587 19.91 -27.21 11.07
N HIS A 588 19.43 -27.40 12.30
CA HIS A 588 18.01 -27.23 12.59
C HIS A 588 17.54 -25.80 12.32
N MET A 589 16.33 -25.66 11.78
CA MET A 589 15.68 -24.37 11.60
C MET A 589 15.38 -23.74 12.97
N LEU A 590 15.79 -22.48 13.12
CA LEU A 590 15.54 -21.68 14.31
C LEU A 590 14.40 -20.69 14.06
N PHE A 591 13.63 -20.39 15.10
CA PHE A 591 12.55 -19.41 15.07
C PHE A 591 12.59 -18.58 16.35
N GLN A 592 12.49 -17.25 16.24
CA GLN A 592 12.47 -16.33 17.37
C GLN A 592 11.09 -15.73 17.58
N MET A 593 10.67 -15.64 18.84
CA MET A 593 9.43 -14.96 19.24
C MET A 593 9.51 -14.41 20.67
N PRO A 594 8.65 -13.46 21.05
CA PRO A 594 8.52 -13.04 22.45
C PRO A 594 8.22 -14.21 23.38
N SER A 595 8.82 -14.19 24.57
CA SER A 595 8.57 -15.17 25.63
C SER A 595 7.16 -14.98 26.20
N LEU A 596 6.53 -16.08 26.62
CA LEU A 596 5.21 -16.04 27.28
C LEU A 596 5.28 -15.44 28.69
N THR A 597 6.46 -15.43 29.32
CA THR A 597 6.64 -14.90 30.68
C THR A 597 7.07 -13.45 30.71
N ASP A 598 7.70 -12.97 29.64
CA ASP A 598 8.22 -11.62 29.51
C ASP A 598 8.22 -11.24 28.00
N PRO A 599 7.36 -10.29 27.56
CA PRO A 599 7.29 -9.91 26.15
C PRO A 599 8.53 -9.17 25.65
N ASP A 600 9.39 -8.66 26.55
CA ASP A 600 10.66 -8.01 26.19
C ASP A 600 11.79 -9.05 26.01
N GLU A 601 11.62 -10.29 26.49
CA GLU A 601 12.55 -11.41 26.23
C GLU A 601 12.19 -12.15 24.93
N VAL A 602 13.21 -12.52 24.14
CA VAL A 602 13.05 -13.32 22.92
C VAL A 602 13.42 -14.79 23.19
N GLU A 603 12.44 -15.70 23.09
CA GLU A 603 12.65 -17.14 23.09
C GLU A 603 13.12 -17.60 21.71
N THR A 604 14.26 -18.30 21.63
CA THR A 604 14.69 -19.00 20.41
C THR A 604 14.24 -20.45 20.46
N MET A 605 13.39 -20.84 19.52
CA MET A 605 12.87 -22.18 19.35
C MET A 605 13.59 -22.94 18.24
N VAL A 606 13.87 -24.21 18.50
CA VAL A 606 14.33 -25.17 17.49
C VAL A 606 13.11 -25.87 16.90
N LEU A 607 13.00 -25.87 15.56
CA LEU A 607 12.02 -26.68 14.83
C LEU A 607 12.61 -28.05 14.45
N THR A 608 11.78 -29.08 14.60
CA THR A 608 12.12 -30.49 14.45
C THR A 608 11.08 -31.23 13.63
N ASN A 609 11.37 -32.47 13.20
CA ASN A 609 10.43 -33.33 12.46
C ASN A 609 9.10 -33.68 13.14
N ARG A 610 8.90 -33.29 14.40
CA ARG A 610 7.60 -33.42 15.10
C ARG A 610 6.70 -32.22 14.87
N ASP A 611 7.31 -31.09 14.55
CA ASP A 611 6.69 -29.79 14.40
C ASP A 611 6.15 -29.64 12.96
N THR A 612 5.11 -28.83 12.80
CA THR A 612 4.48 -28.58 11.51
C THR A 612 4.45 -27.09 11.22
N VAL A 613 4.90 -26.70 10.02
CA VAL A 613 4.88 -25.33 9.53
C VAL A 613 3.87 -25.22 8.39
N TYR A 614 2.88 -24.35 8.56
CA TYR A 614 1.90 -24.00 7.53
C TYR A 614 2.29 -22.66 6.95
N ILE A 615 2.69 -22.63 5.68
CA ILE A 615 3.15 -21.41 5.02
C ILE A 615 2.17 -21.00 3.91
N HIS A 616 1.76 -19.74 3.94
CA HIS A 616 1.02 -19.06 2.88
C HIS A 616 2.00 -18.12 2.19
N GLY A 617 2.19 -18.23 0.87
CA GLY A 617 3.18 -17.44 0.11
C GLY A 617 2.95 -15.93 0.06
N THR A 618 1.93 -15.45 0.79
CA THR A 618 1.33 -14.12 0.82
C THR A 618 0.88 -13.59 -0.54
N VAL A 619 -0.11 -12.72 -0.47
CA VAL A 619 -0.85 -12.20 -1.63
C VAL A 619 -0.77 -10.68 -1.76
N HIS A 620 0.04 -10.02 -0.91
CA HIS A 620 0.27 -8.59 -1.08
C HIS A 620 1.04 -8.30 -2.39
N PRO A 621 0.58 -7.33 -3.20
CA PRO A 621 1.25 -6.95 -4.44
C PRO A 621 2.74 -6.63 -4.26
N GLY A 622 3.52 -6.85 -5.31
CA GLY A 622 4.95 -6.55 -5.38
C GLY A 622 5.92 -7.59 -4.80
N HIS A 623 5.51 -8.46 -3.86
CA HIS A 623 6.41 -9.46 -3.25
C HIS A 623 6.01 -10.92 -3.42
N ARG A 624 4.79 -11.22 -3.89
CA ARG A 624 4.30 -12.61 -4.01
C ARG A 624 5.27 -13.52 -4.78
N LEU A 625 5.75 -13.11 -5.96
CA LEU A 625 6.67 -13.94 -6.76
C LEU A 625 8.00 -14.24 -6.05
N GLU A 626 8.59 -13.25 -5.38
CA GLU A 626 9.81 -13.40 -4.57
C GLU A 626 9.59 -14.39 -3.41
N ASN A 627 8.43 -14.28 -2.74
CA ASN A 627 8.05 -15.17 -1.66
C ASN A 627 7.83 -16.61 -2.14
N LEU A 628 7.18 -16.79 -3.29
CA LEU A 628 7.05 -18.11 -3.94
C LEU A 628 8.41 -18.70 -4.32
N GLU A 629 9.32 -17.89 -4.84
CA GLU A 629 10.69 -18.31 -5.18
C GLU A 629 11.44 -18.76 -3.93
N ARG A 630 11.44 -17.96 -2.85
CA ARG A 630 12.08 -18.32 -1.56
C ARG A 630 11.48 -19.61 -0.98
N VAL A 631 10.16 -19.75 -0.98
CA VAL A 631 9.48 -20.97 -0.50
C VAL A 631 9.83 -22.19 -1.36
N SER A 632 9.90 -22.03 -2.68
CA SER A 632 10.34 -23.10 -3.59
C SER A 632 11.81 -23.48 -3.35
N GLN A 633 12.70 -22.50 -3.20
CA GLN A 633 14.12 -22.71 -2.89
C GLN A 633 14.30 -23.48 -1.57
N LEU A 634 13.52 -23.14 -0.53
CA LEU A 634 13.52 -23.86 0.73
C LEU A 634 13.15 -25.34 0.54
N PHE A 635 12.05 -25.62 -0.16
CA PHE A 635 11.58 -26.99 -0.38
C PHE A 635 12.53 -27.79 -1.27
N GLN A 636 13.13 -27.17 -2.29
CA GLN A 636 14.17 -27.78 -3.12
C GLN A 636 15.41 -28.14 -2.29
N CYS A 637 15.88 -27.23 -1.42
CA CYS A 637 16.97 -27.50 -0.49
C CYS A 637 16.62 -28.69 0.42
N MET A 638 15.44 -28.67 1.06
CA MET A 638 15.00 -29.74 1.95
C MET A 638 14.90 -31.10 1.25
N ALA A 639 14.39 -31.14 0.02
CA ALA A 639 14.29 -32.35 -0.79
C ALA A 639 15.66 -32.89 -1.23
N SER A 640 16.67 -32.02 -1.35
CA SER A 640 18.06 -32.40 -1.64
C SER A 640 18.87 -32.83 -0.42
N SER A 641 18.32 -32.69 0.80
CA SER A 641 19.03 -32.92 2.05
C SER A 641 19.24 -34.42 2.34
N ASP A 642 20.47 -34.78 2.73
CA ASP A 642 20.83 -36.15 3.17
C ASP A 642 20.06 -36.62 4.43
N ASP A 643 19.50 -35.70 5.22
CA ASP A 643 18.76 -36.01 6.44
C ASP A 643 17.39 -35.28 6.47
N PRO A 644 16.38 -35.79 5.73
CA PRO A 644 15.03 -35.22 5.76
C PRO A 644 14.36 -35.35 7.14
N SER A 645 14.95 -36.12 8.08
CA SER A 645 14.42 -36.29 9.42
C SER A 645 14.77 -35.14 10.38
N LYS A 646 15.54 -34.13 9.95
CA LYS A 646 15.77 -32.91 10.74
C LYS A 646 14.66 -31.88 10.61
N TRP A 647 14.05 -31.80 9.44
CA TRP A 647 13.16 -30.70 9.04
C TRP A 647 11.77 -30.87 9.64
N PRO A 648 11.09 -29.77 10.04
CA PRO A 648 9.67 -29.83 10.36
C PRO A 648 8.85 -30.19 9.12
N ARG A 649 7.64 -30.71 9.32
CA ARG A 649 6.70 -30.97 8.23
C ARG A 649 6.20 -29.63 7.70
N PHE A 650 6.60 -29.25 6.51
CA PHE A 650 5.96 -28.14 5.81
C PHE A 650 4.66 -28.57 5.13
N VAL A 651 3.69 -27.65 5.14
CA VAL A 651 2.44 -27.73 4.39
C VAL A 651 2.23 -26.37 3.76
N TYR A 652 2.02 -26.34 2.44
CA TYR A 652 1.70 -25.09 1.75
C TYR A 652 0.19 -24.85 1.83
N VAL A 653 -0.21 -23.69 2.34
CA VAL A 653 -1.60 -23.22 2.28
C VAL A 653 -1.75 -22.51 0.95
N ALA A 654 -2.57 -23.06 0.05
CA ALA A 654 -2.78 -22.49 -1.28
C ALA A 654 -3.32 -21.05 -1.16
N SER A 655 -2.86 -20.15 -2.04
CA SER A 655 -3.53 -18.86 -2.23
C SER A 655 -4.99 -19.16 -2.58
N MET A 656 -5.90 -18.66 -1.74
CA MET A 656 -7.33 -18.80 -2.00
C MET A 656 -7.75 -17.83 -3.09
N GLN A 657 -8.97 -18.03 -3.59
CA GLN A 657 -9.55 -17.24 -4.68
C GLN A 657 -9.91 -15.85 -4.14
N GLN A 658 -8.89 -14.99 -4.08
CA GLN A 658 -8.91 -13.67 -3.50
C GLN A 658 -8.49 -12.66 -4.58
N HIS A 659 -9.00 -11.43 -4.46
CA HIS A 659 -8.96 -10.42 -5.51
C HIS A 659 -7.75 -9.48 -5.36
N PHE A 660 -6.82 -9.49 -6.33
CA PHE A 660 -5.58 -8.69 -6.34
C PHE A 660 -5.44 -7.88 -7.62
N ASP A 661 -5.44 -6.55 -7.50
CA ASP A 661 -5.51 -5.51 -8.55
C ASP A 661 -6.47 -5.77 -9.76
N PRO A 662 -7.31 -4.82 -10.22
CA PRO A 662 -7.98 -4.98 -11.52
C PRO A 662 -7.06 -5.40 -12.68
N ASP A 663 -5.77 -5.03 -12.64
CA ASP A 663 -4.76 -5.43 -13.64
C ASP A 663 -4.02 -6.74 -13.32
N GLU A 664 -4.07 -7.26 -12.08
CA GLU A 664 -3.44 -8.54 -11.67
C GLU A 664 -4.44 -9.68 -11.35
N GLY A 665 -5.75 -9.41 -11.42
CA GLY A 665 -6.81 -10.43 -11.37
C GLY A 665 -7.99 -10.16 -10.43
N GLY A 666 -8.01 -9.10 -9.63
CA GLY A 666 -9.17 -8.79 -8.81
C GLY A 666 -9.17 -7.49 -8.03
N ALA A 667 -10.33 -6.91 -7.78
CA ALA A 667 -10.39 -5.59 -7.18
C ALA A 667 -9.90 -5.51 -5.72
N TRP A 668 -8.81 -4.76 -5.51
CA TRP A 668 -8.86 -3.66 -4.56
C TRP A 668 -9.51 -2.47 -5.29
N SER A 669 -10.64 -1.96 -4.82
CA SER A 669 -11.13 -0.66 -5.28
C SER A 669 -11.92 0.06 -4.19
N GLU A 670 -11.79 1.38 -4.22
CA GLU A 670 -12.50 2.32 -3.36
C GLU A 670 -13.96 2.53 -3.81
N GLU A 671 -14.32 2.04 -5.01
CA GLU A 671 -15.63 2.27 -5.64
C GLU A 671 -16.67 1.17 -5.33
N TRP A 672 -16.26 -0.07 -5.02
CA TRP A 672 -17.19 -1.19 -4.83
C TRP A 672 -18.01 -1.07 -3.55
N ARG A 673 -19.30 -0.71 -3.68
CA ARG A 673 -20.22 -0.49 -2.55
C ARG A 673 -21.08 -1.72 -2.19
N ASP A 674 -21.08 -2.75 -3.03
CA ASP A 674 -21.93 -3.94 -2.92
C ASP A 674 -21.11 -5.23 -2.73
N ALA A 675 -21.45 -6.01 -1.70
CA ALA A 675 -20.84 -7.31 -1.45
C ALA A 675 -21.24 -8.36 -2.51
N THR A 676 -22.34 -8.14 -3.22
CA THR A 676 -22.85 -9.06 -4.27
C THR A 676 -21.90 -9.17 -5.45
N GLU A 677 -21.12 -8.12 -5.75
CA GLU A 677 -20.17 -8.12 -6.86
C GLU A 677 -18.94 -9.00 -6.55
N CYS A 678 -18.47 -8.98 -5.30
CA CYS A 678 -17.42 -9.86 -4.76
C CYS A 678 -17.71 -11.36 -5.00
N ALA A 679 -18.96 -11.78 -4.83
CA ALA A 679 -19.39 -13.17 -5.09
C ALA A 679 -19.40 -13.53 -6.59
N SER A 680 -19.56 -12.54 -7.48
CA SER A 680 -19.67 -12.77 -8.93
C SER A 680 -18.33 -12.79 -9.68
N SER A 681 -17.28 -12.22 -9.09
CA SER A 681 -15.95 -12.07 -9.70
C SER A 681 -15.03 -13.28 -9.48
N VAL A 682 -15.37 -14.18 -8.55
CA VAL A 682 -14.56 -15.37 -8.21
C VAL A 682 -14.76 -16.49 -9.24
N ASN A 683 -13.75 -16.77 -10.09
CA ASN A 683 -13.76 -17.94 -11.00
C ASN A 683 -12.52 -18.84 -10.83
N PRO A 684 -12.58 -19.92 -10.02
CA PRO A 684 -11.43 -20.79 -9.69
C PRO A 684 -10.59 -21.23 -10.88
N THR A 685 -11.22 -21.44 -12.04
CA THR A 685 -10.61 -22.08 -13.20
C THR A 685 -9.76 -21.14 -14.07
N LEU A 686 -9.87 -19.83 -13.84
CA LEU A 686 -9.18 -18.81 -14.67
C LEU A 686 -7.89 -18.26 -14.04
N TRP A 687 -7.72 -18.30 -12.72
CA TRP A 687 -6.59 -17.67 -12.02
C TRP A 687 -5.24 -18.30 -12.36
N ASP A 688 -4.26 -17.50 -12.77
CA ASP A 688 -2.90 -17.97 -13.04
C ASP A 688 -2.10 -18.24 -11.75
N TYR A 689 -2.32 -17.47 -10.68
CA TYR A 689 -1.73 -17.70 -9.36
C TYR A 689 -1.94 -19.12 -8.82
N TYR A 690 -3.14 -19.68 -8.98
CA TYR A 690 -3.43 -21.05 -8.57
C TYR A 690 -2.69 -22.08 -9.44
N LYS A 691 -2.49 -21.78 -10.73
CA LYS A 691 -1.71 -22.61 -11.66
C LYS A 691 -0.22 -22.55 -11.33
N GLU A 692 0.33 -21.37 -11.03
CA GLU A 692 1.72 -21.17 -10.61
C GLU A 692 2.04 -21.98 -9.35
N GLU A 693 1.24 -21.83 -8.28
CA GLU A 693 1.42 -22.63 -7.06
C GLU A 693 1.30 -24.12 -7.31
N THR A 694 0.41 -24.53 -8.24
CA THR A 694 0.31 -25.93 -8.64
C THR A 694 1.61 -26.40 -9.30
N GLN A 695 2.18 -25.60 -10.20
CA GLN A 695 3.42 -25.93 -10.91
C GLN A 695 4.63 -25.95 -9.96
N LEU A 696 4.66 -25.07 -8.96
CA LEU A 696 5.76 -24.94 -7.99
C LEU A 696 5.72 -25.99 -6.86
N PHE A 697 4.53 -26.36 -6.38
CA PHE A 697 4.38 -27.08 -5.11
C PHE A 697 3.64 -28.42 -5.19
N ALA A 698 2.75 -28.62 -6.17
CA ALA A 698 1.97 -29.86 -6.23
C ALA A 698 2.88 -31.05 -6.53
N GLY A 699 2.81 -32.08 -5.68
CA GLY A 699 3.69 -33.25 -5.72
C GLY A 699 5.05 -33.06 -5.04
N TYR A 700 5.41 -31.85 -4.60
CA TYR A 700 6.64 -31.57 -3.85
C TYR A 700 6.40 -31.40 -2.34
N VAL A 701 5.30 -30.75 -1.97
CA VAL A 701 4.90 -30.48 -0.58
C VAL A 701 3.39 -30.75 -0.43
N PRO A 702 2.90 -31.22 0.73
CA PRO A 702 1.46 -31.29 0.97
C PRO A 702 0.83 -29.90 0.83
N MET A 703 -0.25 -29.80 0.07
CA MET A 703 -1.01 -28.56 -0.10
C MET A 703 -2.39 -28.69 0.56
N ILE A 704 -2.92 -27.60 1.12
CA ILE A 704 -4.28 -27.52 1.67
C ILE A 704 -4.98 -26.22 1.22
N GLY A 705 -6.29 -26.11 1.48
CA GLY A 705 -7.11 -24.94 1.11
C GLY A 705 -7.66 -24.95 -0.32
N ARG A 706 -7.26 -25.94 -1.12
CA ARG A 706 -7.62 -26.09 -2.54
C ARG A 706 -9.04 -26.58 -2.75
N ASP A 707 -9.36 -27.74 -2.18
CA ASP A 707 -10.62 -28.45 -2.44
C ASP A 707 -11.72 -28.11 -1.43
N LEU A 708 -11.71 -26.89 -0.88
CA LEU A 708 -12.67 -26.44 0.13
C LEU A 708 -14.04 -26.03 -0.44
N GLY A 709 -14.18 -25.91 -1.76
CA GLY A 709 -15.42 -25.41 -2.39
C GLY A 709 -15.63 -23.91 -2.17
N MET A 710 -14.54 -23.13 -2.17
CA MET A 710 -14.52 -21.70 -1.83
C MET A 710 -15.32 -20.82 -2.80
N GLU A 711 -15.56 -21.31 -4.02
CA GLU A 711 -16.35 -20.64 -5.07
C GLU A 711 -17.75 -20.23 -4.60
N ASP A 712 -18.44 -21.08 -3.84
CA ASP A 712 -19.77 -20.82 -3.29
C ASP A 712 -19.71 -19.98 -2.00
N MET A 713 -18.51 -19.60 -1.53
CA MET A 713 -18.32 -18.93 -0.23
C MET A 713 -18.21 -17.40 -0.31
N GLY A 714 -18.31 -16.83 -1.52
CA GLY A 714 -18.49 -15.38 -1.71
C GLY A 714 -19.68 -14.81 -0.92
N ASP A 715 -20.73 -15.61 -0.73
CA ASP A 715 -21.90 -15.28 0.10
C ASP A 715 -21.57 -15.02 1.60
N PHE A 716 -20.40 -15.49 2.07
CA PHE A 716 -19.92 -15.28 3.44
C PHE A 716 -18.78 -14.25 3.54
N HIS A 717 -18.29 -13.73 2.40
CA HIS A 717 -17.34 -12.62 2.36
C HIS A 717 -18.06 -11.30 2.64
N LEU A 718 -17.87 -10.76 3.85
CA LEU A 718 -18.38 -9.44 4.21
C LEU A 718 -17.25 -8.41 4.27
N GLY A 719 -16.72 -8.02 3.11
CA GLY A 719 -15.67 -6.99 3.01
C GLY A 719 -16.06 -5.60 3.57
N ARG A 720 -17.30 -5.42 4.03
CA ARG A 720 -17.77 -4.21 4.73
C ARG A 720 -17.22 -4.12 6.16
N MET A 721 -15.95 -3.73 6.30
CA MET A 721 -15.48 -3.12 7.55
C MET A 721 -15.36 -1.60 7.37
N ASN A 722 -16.49 -0.92 7.51
CA ASN A 722 -16.53 0.53 7.63
C ASN A 722 -15.97 0.95 9.00
N LEU A 723 -14.65 1.02 9.12
CA LEU A 723 -13.97 1.26 10.39
C LEU A 723 -14.21 2.67 10.97
N GLN A 724 -14.66 3.65 10.18
CA GLN A 724 -14.67 5.07 10.57
C GLN A 724 -15.82 5.93 9.98
N GLY A 725 -16.87 5.33 9.43
CA GLY A 725 -18.00 6.05 8.82
C GLY A 725 -17.78 6.54 7.38
N LYS A 726 -16.57 6.43 6.81
CA LYS A 726 -16.32 6.62 5.37
C LYS A 726 -17.03 5.54 4.55
N ALA A 727 -17.24 5.74 3.25
CA ALA A 727 -17.61 4.64 2.36
C ALA A 727 -16.38 3.71 2.21
N GLY A 728 -16.25 2.75 3.11
CA GLY A 728 -15.05 1.91 3.23
C GLY A 728 -14.92 0.93 2.06
N SER A 729 -13.68 0.78 1.58
CA SER A 729 -13.29 -0.20 0.56
C SER A 729 -13.69 -1.62 0.97
N LEU A 730 -14.19 -2.38 -0.01
CA LEU A 730 -14.65 -3.75 0.20
C LEU A 730 -13.46 -4.71 0.08
N ASP A 731 -12.85 -5.09 1.21
CA ASP A 731 -11.76 -6.06 1.18
C ASP A 731 -12.31 -7.50 1.10
N CYS A 732 -12.37 -8.01 -0.13
CA CYS A 732 -12.73 -9.41 -0.44
C CYS A 732 -11.64 -10.43 -0.04
N THR A 733 -10.43 -9.98 0.27
CA THR A 733 -9.27 -10.85 0.58
C THR A 733 -9.21 -11.17 2.07
N HIS A 734 -9.59 -10.22 2.93
CA HIS A 734 -9.69 -10.45 4.36
C HIS A 734 -11.03 -11.12 4.71
N TRP A 735 -10.97 -12.29 5.33
CA TRP A 735 -12.13 -12.86 6.01
C TRP A 735 -12.40 -12.07 7.29
N SER A 736 -13.22 -11.04 7.13
CA SER A 736 -13.89 -10.34 8.21
C SER A 736 -14.76 -11.26 9.08
N LEU A 737 -14.96 -12.53 8.70
CA LEU A 737 -15.74 -13.49 9.46
C LEU A 737 -14.99 -14.81 9.72
N PRO A 738 -15.10 -15.37 10.94
CA PRO A 738 -14.86 -16.80 11.16
C PRO A 738 -15.80 -17.66 10.29
N GLY A 739 -15.49 -18.94 10.13
CA GLY A 739 -16.14 -19.83 9.16
C GLY A 739 -15.14 -20.28 8.10
N VAL A 740 -14.81 -19.43 7.13
CA VAL A 740 -13.79 -19.76 6.10
C VAL A 740 -12.42 -20.10 6.71
N PRO A 741 -11.87 -19.32 7.67
CA PRO A 741 -10.59 -19.68 8.29
C PRO A 741 -10.68 -21.01 9.08
N ASP A 742 -11.87 -21.40 9.52
CA ASP A 742 -12.12 -22.66 10.24
C ASP A 742 -12.02 -23.87 9.33
N LEU A 743 -12.34 -23.72 8.04
CA LEU A 743 -12.19 -24.77 7.03
C LEU A 743 -10.72 -25.05 6.79
N ILE A 744 -9.90 -23.99 6.66
CA ILE A 744 -8.44 -24.12 6.61
C ILE A 744 -7.93 -24.75 7.91
N ALA A 745 -8.36 -24.25 9.08
CA ALA A 745 -7.97 -24.80 10.38
C ALA A 745 -8.32 -26.30 10.51
N LYS A 746 -9.49 -26.71 10.01
CA LYS A 746 -9.91 -28.12 9.95
C LYS A 746 -9.01 -28.94 9.03
N GLU A 747 -8.71 -28.48 7.83
CA GLU A 747 -7.81 -29.18 6.89
C GLU A 747 -6.37 -29.26 7.42
N MET A 748 -5.86 -28.23 8.08
CA MET A 748 -4.58 -28.27 8.80
C MET A 748 -4.59 -29.43 9.80
N LEU A 749 -5.64 -29.55 10.62
CA LEU A 749 -5.68 -30.64 11.58
C LEU A 749 -5.83 -32.01 10.92
N LEU A 750 -6.69 -32.17 9.91
CA LEU A 750 -6.80 -33.43 9.15
C LEU A 750 -5.47 -33.83 8.47
N ASN A 751 -4.70 -32.86 7.98
CA ASN A 751 -3.34 -33.06 7.48
C ASN A 751 -2.39 -33.53 8.59
N ALA A 752 -2.44 -32.91 9.78
CA ALA A 752 -1.64 -33.31 10.94
C ALA A 752 -1.98 -34.71 11.48
N ARG A 753 -3.20 -35.22 11.22
CA ARG A 753 -3.59 -36.62 11.51
C ARG A 753 -3.00 -37.64 10.52
N GLY A 754 -2.43 -37.18 9.40
CA GLY A 754 -2.05 -38.03 8.27
C GLY A 754 -3.25 -38.64 7.53
N ILE A 755 -4.42 -38.01 7.62
CA ILE A 755 -5.68 -38.51 7.04
C ILE A 755 -5.92 -37.97 5.62
N VAL A 756 -5.32 -36.83 5.28
CA VAL A 756 -5.24 -36.35 3.89
C VAL A 756 -4.35 -37.34 3.12
N SER A 757 -4.96 -38.15 2.26
CA SER A 757 -4.26 -39.12 1.42
C SER A 757 -3.35 -38.41 0.43
N GLU A 758 -2.17 -38.96 0.19
CA GLU A 758 -1.37 -38.67 -1.01
C GLU A 758 -2.27 -38.91 -2.25
N GLN A 759 -2.62 -37.83 -2.97
CA GLN A 759 -3.36 -37.85 -4.24
C GLN A 759 -2.45 -37.46 -5.39
#